data_AF-A0AAV5QHH2-F1
#
_entry.id   AF-A0AAV5QHH2-F1
#
_cell.length_a   1.000
_cell.length_b   1.000
_cell.length_c   1.000
_cell.angle_alpha   90.00
_cell.angle_beta   90.00
_cell.angle_gamma   90.00
#
_symmetry.space_group_name_H-M   'P 1'
#
loop_
_entity.id
_entity.type
_entity.pdbx_description
1 polymer ?
#
loop_
_entity_poly.entity_id
_entity_poly.type
_entity_poly.pdbx_seq_one_letter_code
_entity_poly.pdbx_strand_id
1 'polypeptide(L)'
;MAQEIILKAVLTELKNLTPLADESMAEFLLSIHEDSKNLAAFQRNLKENDAPFEEDFIEKIDKVINGFKIKREVKQEIPEIKLEQTTKYQEPNQEKQEQQHASGVNKRQRFIKDEDDDVDEYGRNRRIKYEHDEVDEYGRSRRMKYENDEVDEYGRKRRTKHERDNDDHHSENSTYQARDNKVDEYGRNLNSKYERDHLSINNNTNQHQPSRSAKPDKEAIEGKIYHGRVTKITNYGAFIQLDGIVSHRGRSQSGLCHISQFSNIRIDHPSDVVSANETVFVKITKIDNKGISLTMKNIDQNTGNEVIDEPQRGRTTEKTFRPKRKLTSPERWELRQLVASGAISAKELGDVGEDLNDFITSETGGSLNLADDVEIDIEVHQDEPRFLEAEKNFLKKSGDNSDIASLKIIPKPEGSLNRAAMTGSQLAKDLKEKKLKALREKRLKQIKKKTDDPLSNKDGDANDDDDELLSEWQKANKKSKISYGKKSDMSIAEQRKSLPVFKMRSQLLDLVDENQFLVIVGETGSGKTTQLTQYLMEDGYSRRGVIGCTQPRRVAAISVAKRVSEEVGCKLGHQVGYKVRFDDKYGPDTEIKYMTDGMLQREALIDPNMSKYSVIMLDEAHERTIATDVLFALLKKAARNRPDLKIIVTSATLDSDKFSRYFNDCPVLKIPGRTFPVEIMYTKEPELDYLAACLDTVLQIHVVEGPGDILVFLTGQEEIDTACEALYDKVKALGSSVPELIILPVYSSLPSEVQSRIFEPTPKGSRKCVIATNIAETSITIDGIYYVIDPGFVKINAYDPKLGMDSLVVSPISQAQANQRAGRAGRTGPGKCYRLFTESAFKNEMSPNTIPEIQRQNLSTTILMLKAMGIDDLINFEFMDPPPMRTLMVALEELFNLSALDQDGNLTKLGNKMADFPMDPALAKSLIVSSDLHCSDELTTIVAMLSVQTIFYRPKHKQQQADLKKSKFHSTQGDHLTLLNTYNAWAQNDYSRTWCEENYIQERSLKRARDVRNQLIKIFLKYKHSVSSCGRDYDRIRVALCSGFFKNSAKRDSSEPGAFKTLIEDTPVYMHPSSCLFGKRSEYVIYHTLLLTTKEYMHCVTTIEPQWLIEVAPTFFKVGDGQKKKSGKIVSLKRNGHKRLAPR
;
A
#
# COMPACT_ATOMS: atom_id res chain seq x y z
N MET A 1 19.24 24.26 31.63
CA MET A 1 18.06 23.39 31.40
C MET A 1 17.12 23.32 32.60
N ALA A 2 17.38 22.58 33.70
CA ALA A 2 16.39 22.52 34.81
C ALA A 2 16.15 23.88 35.49
N GLN A 3 17.19 24.51 36.03
CA GLN A 3 17.11 25.90 36.56
C GLN A 3 16.66 26.91 35.49
N GLU A 4 17.01 26.68 34.22
CA GLU A 4 16.65 27.54 33.08
C GLU A 4 15.15 27.47 32.73
N ILE A 5 14.49 26.32 32.95
CA ILE A 5 13.03 26.16 32.82
C ILE A 5 12.33 26.85 34.00
N ILE A 6 12.87 26.72 35.22
CA ILE A 6 12.38 27.44 36.41
C ILE A 6 12.50 28.95 36.18
N LEU A 7 13.67 29.42 35.70
CA LEU A 7 13.94 30.81 35.36
C LEU A 7 12.96 31.34 34.32
N LYS A 8 12.72 30.59 33.24
CA LYS A 8 11.72 30.96 32.20
C LYS A 8 10.28 30.96 32.73
N ALA A 9 9.93 30.09 33.69
CA ALA A 9 8.63 30.10 34.34
C ALA A 9 8.46 31.32 35.26
N VAL A 10 9.43 31.60 36.15
CA VAL A 10 9.45 32.77 37.04
C VAL A 10 9.46 34.07 36.23
N LEU A 11 10.24 34.13 35.14
CA LEU A 11 10.27 35.26 34.19
C LEU A 11 8.92 35.46 33.48
N THR A 12 8.17 34.38 33.22
CA THR A 12 6.83 34.48 32.62
C THR A 12 5.84 35.07 33.61
N GLU A 13 5.84 34.62 34.87
CA GLU A 13 4.96 35.20 35.89
C GLU A 13 5.34 36.64 36.27
N LEU A 14 6.64 36.97 36.31
CA LEU A 14 7.09 38.36 36.43
C LEU A 14 6.57 39.24 35.27
N LYS A 15 6.61 38.74 34.03
CA LYS A 15 6.09 39.46 32.85
C LYS A 15 4.55 39.56 32.83
N ASN A 16 3.84 38.70 33.55
CA ASN A 16 2.41 38.83 33.79
C ASN A 16 2.11 39.99 34.77
N LEU A 17 3.02 40.29 35.70
CA LEU A 17 2.88 41.38 36.68
C LEU A 17 3.37 42.73 36.13
N THR A 18 4.58 42.78 35.55
CA THR A 18 5.19 44.00 35.01
C THR A 18 5.90 43.74 33.66
N PRO A 19 5.57 44.48 32.59
CA PRO A 19 6.16 44.26 31.26
C PRO A 19 7.63 44.70 31.14
N LEU A 20 8.20 45.28 32.20
CA LEU A 20 9.62 45.64 32.33
C LEU A 20 10.48 44.50 32.91
N ALA A 21 9.89 43.36 33.25
CA ALA A 21 10.61 42.24 33.86
C ALA A 21 11.65 41.60 32.92
N ASP A 22 12.87 41.42 33.44
CA ASP A 22 14.02 40.83 32.77
C ASP A 22 14.51 39.56 33.46
N GLU A 23 15.48 38.89 32.82
CA GLU A 23 16.00 37.60 33.30
C GLU A 23 16.76 37.76 34.64
N SER A 24 17.41 38.91 34.88
CA SER A 24 18.12 39.19 36.12
C SER A 24 17.19 39.37 37.33
N MET A 25 16.01 39.98 37.18
CA MET A 25 14.99 39.99 38.23
C MET A 25 14.46 38.58 38.56
N ALA A 26 14.38 37.70 37.56
CA ALA A 26 13.99 36.31 37.78
C ALA A 26 15.10 35.49 38.48
N GLU A 27 16.38 35.74 38.18
CA GLU A 27 17.52 35.17 38.90
C GLU A 27 17.58 35.66 40.36
N PHE A 28 17.31 36.95 40.61
CA PHE A 28 17.29 37.54 41.95
C PHE A 28 16.19 36.98 42.86
N LEU A 29 14.98 36.73 42.32
CA LEU A 29 13.94 36.04 43.08
C LEU A 29 14.29 34.57 43.37
N LEU A 30 15.05 33.92 42.48
CA LEU A 30 15.51 32.56 42.68
C LEU A 30 16.60 32.44 43.76
N SER A 31 17.57 33.37 43.82
CA SER A 31 18.58 33.36 44.88
C SER A 31 17.95 33.61 46.26
N ILE A 32 17.07 34.61 46.38
CA ILE A 32 16.33 34.86 47.64
C ILE A 32 15.48 33.64 48.04
N HIS A 33 14.94 32.88 47.08
CA HIS A 33 14.22 31.62 47.37
C HIS A 33 15.14 30.44 47.72
N GLU A 34 16.40 30.42 47.27
CA GLU A 34 17.37 29.40 47.69
C GLU A 34 17.90 29.64 49.12
N ASP A 35 18.03 30.91 49.55
CA ASP A 35 18.32 31.27 50.95
C ASP A 35 17.10 31.10 51.91
N SER A 36 15.90 30.91 51.36
CA SER A 36 14.64 30.87 52.14
C SER A 36 14.16 29.43 52.39
N LYS A 37 13.97 29.08 53.67
CA LYS A 37 13.56 27.72 54.08
C LYS A 37 12.05 27.44 54.01
N ASN A 38 11.21 28.48 53.95
CA ASN A 38 9.76 28.38 53.82
C ASN A 38 9.18 29.72 53.32
N LEU A 39 7.89 29.71 52.93
CA LEU A 39 7.16 30.90 52.45
C LEU A 39 7.28 32.12 53.37
N ALA A 40 7.20 31.93 54.69
CA ALA A 40 7.30 33.03 55.65
C ALA A 40 8.71 33.65 55.70
N ALA A 41 9.76 32.83 55.59
CA ALA A 41 11.13 33.30 55.43
C ALA A 41 11.32 34.00 54.06
N PHE A 42 10.71 33.50 53.00
CA PHE A 42 10.78 34.10 51.66
C PHE A 42 10.11 35.48 51.62
N GLN A 43 8.88 35.60 52.13
CA GLN A 43 8.19 36.88 52.30
C GLN A 43 8.98 37.86 53.18
N ARG A 44 9.65 37.37 54.24
CA ARG A 44 10.51 38.20 55.10
C ARG A 44 11.75 38.67 54.36
N ASN A 45 12.49 37.77 53.72
CA ASN A 45 13.73 38.09 53.02
C ASN A 45 13.49 39.05 51.85
N LEU A 46 12.36 38.95 51.15
CA LEU A 46 11.95 39.95 50.13
C LEU A 46 11.68 41.33 50.75
N LYS A 47 11.01 41.38 51.90
CA LYS A 47 10.76 42.63 52.65
C LYS A 47 12.04 43.22 53.26
N GLU A 48 13.05 42.41 53.57
CA GLU A 48 14.38 42.86 54.02
C GLU A 48 15.33 43.25 52.88
N ASN A 49 14.97 42.98 51.61
CA ASN A 49 15.72 43.38 50.41
C ASN A 49 14.97 44.46 49.58
N ASP A 50 14.12 45.27 50.22
CA ASP A 50 13.33 46.37 49.59
C ASP A 50 12.54 45.94 48.32
N ALA A 51 12.03 44.70 48.30
CA ALA A 51 11.30 44.13 47.17
C ALA A 51 9.79 43.91 47.49
N PRO A 52 8.95 44.97 47.48
CA PRO A 52 7.54 44.91 47.87
C PRO A 52 6.64 44.30 46.78
N PHE A 53 6.60 42.97 46.70
CA PHE A 53 5.60 42.23 45.92
C PHE A 53 4.34 41.90 46.75
N GLU A 54 3.20 41.75 46.08
CA GLU A 54 1.96 41.30 46.71
C GLU A 54 2.07 39.84 47.22
N GLU A 55 1.45 39.53 48.37
CA GLU A 55 1.65 38.24 49.03
C GLU A 55 1.09 37.07 48.20
N ASP A 56 0.00 37.29 47.46
CA ASP A 56 -0.56 36.39 46.43
C ASP A 56 0.43 36.05 45.30
N PHE A 57 1.32 36.99 44.94
CA PHE A 57 2.34 36.80 43.91
C PHE A 57 3.54 36.03 44.47
N ILE A 58 3.97 36.36 45.69
CA ILE A 58 5.02 35.64 46.41
C ILE A 58 4.59 34.17 46.63
N GLU A 59 3.33 33.91 46.99
CA GLU A 59 2.78 32.55 47.08
C GLU A 59 2.78 31.79 45.75
N LYS A 60 2.49 32.45 44.62
CA LYS A 60 2.55 31.81 43.29
C LYS A 60 4.00 31.43 42.94
N ILE A 61 4.96 32.33 43.18
CA ILE A 61 6.38 32.04 42.92
C ILE A 61 6.91 30.94 43.85
N ASP A 62 6.58 30.95 45.13
CA ASP A 62 6.96 29.87 46.05
C ASP A 62 6.40 28.51 45.59
N LYS A 63 5.12 28.45 45.20
CA LYS A 63 4.48 27.23 44.66
C LYS A 63 5.13 26.76 43.36
N VAL A 64 5.50 27.67 42.46
CA VAL A 64 6.26 27.35 41.24
C VAL A 64 7.62 26.74 41.59
N ILE A 65 8.45 27.40 42.42
CA ILE A 65 9.81 26.94 42.70
C ILE A 65 9.81 25.65 43.54
N ASN A 66 8.98 25.57 44.58
CA ASN A 66 8.86 24.37 45.41
C ASN A 66 8.28 23.18 44.64
N GLY A 67 7.41 23.41 43.66
CA GLY A 67 6.93 22.38 42.72
C GLY A 67 8.07 21.67 41.97
N PHE A 68 9.20 22.36 41.73
CA PHE A 68 10.41 21.75 41.17
C PHE A 68 11.39 21.21 42.24
N LYS A 69 11.48 21.81 43.44
CA LYS A 69 12.37 21.33 44.52
C LYS A 69 11.93 19.98 45.11
N ILE A 70 10.64 19.79 45.38
CA ILE A 70 10.08 18.66 46.17
C ILE A 70 10.40 17.25 45.61
N LYS A 71 10.75 17.11 44.31
CA LYS A 71 11.08 15.80 43.71
C LYS A 71 12.56 15.39 43.81
N ARG A 72 13.42 16.14 44.50
CA ARG A 72 14.85 15.79 44.66
C ARG A 72 15.16 14.82 45.82
N GLU A 73 14.42 14.89 46.93
CA GLU A 73 14.87 14.28 48.20
C GLU A 73 14.57 12.78 48.35
N VAL A 74 13.65 12.21 47.56
CA VAL A 74 13.20 10.80 47.67
C VAL A 74 14.22 9.77 47.13
N LYS A 75 15.53 10.10 47.14
CA LYS A 75 16.63 9.23 46.67
C LYS A 75 17.96 9.44 47.42
N GLN A 76 17.95 9.55 48.75
CA GLN A 76 19.22 9.61 49.50
C GLN A 76 19.26 9.01 50.91
N GLU A 77 18.68 7.81 51.10
CA GLU A 77 19.03 6.94 52.25
C GLU A 77 19.51 5.56 51.79
N ILE A 78 20.81 5.30 51.97
CA ILE A 78 21.43 3.97 52.01
C ILE A 78 22.37 3.98 53.22
N PRO A 79 22.09 3.24 54.31
CA PRO A 79 22.96 3.24 55.48
C PRO A 79 24.30 2.54 55.21
N GLU A 80 25.42 3.20 55.55
CA GLU A 80 26.73 2.54 55.58
C GLU A 80 26.84 1.58 56.78
N ILE A 81 27.46 0.43 56.56
CA ILE A 81 27.69 -0.59 57.60
C ILE A 81 29.02 -0.29 58.31
N LYS A 82 29.00 -0.32 59.64
CA LYS A 82 30.22 -0.43 60.48
C LYS A 82 30.06 -1.57 61.49
N LEU A 83 31.13 -2.34 61.66
CA LEU A 83 31.18 -3.55 62.49
C LEU A 83 31.51 -3.21 63.95
N GLU A 84 30.94 -4.00 64.87
CA GLU A 84 31.50 -4.49 66.16
C GLU A 84 32.09 -3.46 67.17
N GLN A 85 31.96 -3.60 68.50
CA GLN A 85 32.07 -4.81 69.33
C GLN A 85 31.17 -4.77 70.58
N THR A 86 31.06 -5.90 71.27
CA THR A 86 30.17 -6.14 72.44
C THR A 86 30.86 -5.97 73.80
N THR A 87 30.09 -5.63 74.85
CA THR A 87 30.18 -6.00 76.30
C THR A 87 29.72 -4.82 77.20
N LYS A 88 29.09 -4.99 78.39
CA LYS A 88 28.49 -6.16 79.08
C LYS A 88 27.51 -5.70 80.20
N TYR A 89 26.74 -6.66 80.73
CA TYR A 89 26.09 -6.75 82.06
C TYR A 89 24.75 -6.04 82.40
N GLN A 90 23.75 -6.92 82.60
CA GLN A 90 22.91 -7.14 83.80
C GLN A 90 21.44 -6.66 83.91
N GLU A 91 20.63 -7.68 84.19
CA GLU A 91 19.20 -7.80 84.59
C GLU A 91 18.90 -7.16 85.98
N PRO A 92 17.64 -7.08 86.48
CA PRO A 92 16.42 -7.83 86.08
C PRO A 92 15.17 -6.93 85.83
N ASN A 93 13.94 -7.42 85.58
CA ASN A 93 13.34 -8.74 85.79
C ASN A 93 12.13 -9.02 84.85
N GLN A 94 11.64 -10.27 84.83
CA GLN A 94 10.36 -10.75 84.25
C GLN A 94 10.14 -10.67 82.72
N GLU A 95 9.51 -11.65 82.04
CA GLU A 95 9.50 -13.10 82.29
C GLU A 95 9.21 -13.89 80.99
N LYS A 96 10.27 -14.58 80.52
CA LYS A 96 10.40 -15.82 79.70
C LYS A 96 9.13 -16.63 79.39
N GLN A 97 9.00 -17.40 78.29
CA GLN A 97 9.91 -17.85 77.19
C GLN A 97 8.97 -18.39 76.06
N GLU A 98 9.29 -18.64 74.78
CA GLU A 98 10.47 -18.58 73.87
C GLU A 98 9.88 -18.45 72.42
N GLN A 99 10.46 -18.61 71.21
CA GLN A 99 11.76 -18.99 70.62
C GLN A 99 11.86 -18.38 69.20
N GLN A 100 12.96 -18.60 68.45
CA GLN A 100 13.12 -18.23 67.04
C GLN A 100 13.86 -19.30 66.20
N HIS A 101 13.62 -19.25 64.88
CA HIS A 101 14.57 -19.49 63.76
C HIS A 101 15.50 -20.74 63.67
N ALA A 102 15.27 -21.47 62.56
CA ALA A 102 16.23 -21.73 61.46
C ALA A 102 17.22 -22.94 61.49
N SER A 103 17.80 -23.16 60.30
CA SER A 103 18.70 -24.28 59.88
C SER A 103 18.02 -25.67 59.76
N GLY A 104 18.53 -26.62 58.96
CA GLY A 104 19.54 -26.48 57.90
C GLY A 104 20.16 -27.80 57.39
N VAL A 105 19.78 -28.23 56.18
CA VAL A 105 20.57 -29.09 55.26
C VAL A 105 20.80 -30.60 55.60
N ASN A 106 20.60 -31.44 54.58
CA ASN A 106 21.11 -32.82 54.34
C ASN A 106 20.52 -34.09 55.04
N LYS A 107 19.97 -34.95 54.15
CA LYS A 107 20.24 -36.40 53.99
C LYS A 107 19.80 -37.46 55.03
N ARG A 108 18.99 -38.39 54.49
CA ARG A 108 19.04 -39.87 54.64
C ARG A 108 18.63 -40.54 55.98
N GLN A 109 17.44 -41.16 55.90
CA GLN A 109 17.19 -42.61 56.12
C GLN A 109 17.25 -43.22 57.54
N ARG A 110 16.07 -43.74 57.95
CA ARG A 110 15.74 -45.14 58.36
C ARG A 110 15.35 -45.42 59.83
N PHE A 111 14.33 -46.30 59.93
CA PHE A 111 13.90 -47.16 61.06
C PHE A 111 13.27 -46.44 62.27
N ILE A 112 12.01 -46.74 62.64
CA ILE A 112 11.49 -47.93 63.37
C ILE A 112 12.01 -47.91 64.83
N LYS A 113 11.18 -47.95 65.88
CA LYS A 113 9.99 -48.81 66.11
C LYS A 113 8.91 -48.12 66.97
N ASP A 114 7.63 -48.42 66.67
CA ASP A 114 6.45 -48.86 67.44
C ASP A 114 6.37 -48.52 68.97
N GLU A 115 5.29 -48.73 69.74
CA GLU A 115 3.96 -49.37 69.59
C GLU A 115 2.87 -48.43 70.23
N ASP A 116 1.53 -48.42 70.01
CA ASP A 116 0.57 -48.88 68.97
C ASP A 116 -0.86 -48.25 69.31
N ASP A 117 -1.99 -48.87 68.90
CA ASP A 117 -3.44 -48.68 69.25
C ASP A 117 -4.38 -47.63 68.54
N ASP A 118 -5.65 -48.07 68.38
CA ASP A 118 -6.88 -47.46 67.79
C ASP A 118 -6.81 -46.89 66.33
N VAL A 119 -6.92 -47.70 65.26
CA VAL A 119 -8.11 -48.42 64.69
C VAL A 119 -9.17 -47.48 64.05
N ASP A 120 -9.46 -47.51 62.74
CA ASP A 120 -8.97 -48.36 61.65
C ASP A 120 -8.98 -47.63 60.28
N GLU A 121 -8.01 -47.92 59.40
CA GLU A 121 -7.96 -47.50 57.98
C GLU A 121 -8.14 -48.74 57.09
N TYR A 122 -8.87 -48.64 55.97
CA TYR A 122 -8.50 -49.45 54.79
C TYR A 122 -8.67 -48.71 53.46
N GLY A 123 -7.62 -48.79 52.63
CA GLY A 123 -7.61 -48.28 51.26
C GLY A 123 -6.48 -48.88 50.42
N ARG A 124 -6.48 -48.55 49.11
CA ARG A 124 -5.55 -49.09 48.08
C ARG A 124 -5.83 -50.60 47.79
N ASN A 125 -5.27 -51.28 46.79
CA ASN A 125 -4.14 -50.97 45.90
C ASN A 125 -4.18 -51.80 44.57
N ARG A 126 -3.75 -51.21 43.44
CA ARG A 126 -3.09 -51.81 42.24
C ARG A 126 -3.60 -53.11 41.55
N ARG A 127 -3.77 -52.98 40.22
CA ARG A 127 -3.38 -53.89 39.10
C ARG A 127 -4.15 -55.21 38.82
N ILE A 128 -4.70 -55.25 37.59
CA ILE A 128 -4.73 -56.37 36.60
C ILE A 128 -5.86 -57.42 36.66
N LYS A 129 -6.78 -57.29 35.68
CA LYS A 129 -7.59 -58.30 34.95
C LYS A 129 -8.85 -58.94 35.60
N TYR A 130 -9.65 -59.50 34.68
CA TYR A 130 -11.00 -60.12 34.76
C TYR A 130 -12.13 -59.07 34.91
N GLU A 131 -13.20 -59.01 34.09
CA GLU A 131 -14.14 -60.03 33.52
C GLU A 131 -15.15 -60.51 34.58
N HIS A 132 -16.48 -60.51 34.40
CA HIS A 132 -17.44 -59.91 33.41
C HIS A 132 -18.47 -59.04 34.22
N ASP A 133 -19.54 -58.38 33.75
CA ASP A 133 -20.49 -58.56 32.63
C ASP A 133 -20.65 -57.24 31.82
N GLU A 134 -21.03 -57.16 30.52
CA GLU A 134 -22.22 -57.69 29.80
C GLU A 134 -23.54 -57.16 30.41
N VAL A 135 -24.50 -56.52 29.71
CA VAL A 135 -25.04 -56.57 28.33
C VAL A 135 -25.57 -55.15 27.94
N ASP A 136 -25.68 -54.61 26.72
CA ASP A 136 -25.17 -54.81 25.33
C ASP A 136 -25.69 -53.62 24.45
N GLU A 137 -25.33 -53.33 23.18
CA GLU A 137 -24.32 -53.84 22.22
C GLU A 137 -23.90 -52.72 21.21
N TYR A 138 -23.14 -53.09 20.15
CA TYR A 138 -22.59 -52.33 19.00
C TYR A 138 -23.41 -51.17 18.35
N GLY A 139 -22.80 -50.28 17.54
CA GLY A 139 -21.36 -50.09 17.24
C GLY A 139 -21.01 -49.66 15.80
N ARG A 140 -20.02 -48.75 15.66
CA ARG A 140 -19.19 -48.41 14.48
C ARG A 140 -19.87 -48.00 13.14
N SER A 141 -19.71 -46.70 12.84
CA SER A 141 -19.20 -46.10 11.59
C SER A 141 -19.17 -46.94 10.29
N ARG A 142 -19.87 -46.47 9.25
CA ARG A 142 -19.48 -46.71 7.83
C ARG A 142 -19.78 -45.51 6.93
N ARG A 143 -19.15 -45.51 5.75
CA ARG A 143 -19.07 -44.45 4.74
C ARG A 143 -19.55 -45.02 3.40
N MET A 144 -20.63 -44.53 2.81
CA MET A 144 -20.89 -44.51 1.36
C MET A 144 -22.20 -43.78 0.98
N LYS A 145 -22.18 -43.20 -0.24
CA LYS A 145 -23.24 -43.00 -1.27
C LYS A 145 -24.75 -42.88 -0.92
N TYR A 146 -25.35 -41.83 -1.52
CA TYR A 146 -26.42 -41.82 -2.55
C TYR A 146 -27.50 -42.92 -2.61
N GLU A 147 -28.69 -42.48 -3.08
CA GLU A 147 -29.87 -43.26 -3.54
C GLU A 147 -30.69 -43.98 -2.43
N ASN A 148 -32.02 -44.04 -2.44
CA ASN A 148 -33.05 -43.19 -3.10
C ASN A 148 -34.46 -43.45 -2.45
N ASP A 149 -35.54 -42.94 -3.06
CA ASP A 149 -36.97 -43.28 -2.86
C ASP A 149 -37.62 -42.76 -1.54
N GLU A 150 -38.68 -41.92 -1.54
CA GLU A 150 -40.12 -42.13 -1.86
C GLU A 150 -40.87 -42.94 -0.77
N VAL A 151 -42.14 -42.69 -0.39
CA VAL A 151 -43.29 -41.88 -0.91
C VAL A 151 -43.95 -41.11 0.27
N ASP A 152 -44.87 -40.13 0.19
CA ASP A 152 -46.26 -40.02 -0.35
C ASP A 152 -46.75 -38.54 -0.18
N GLU A 153 -47.80 -37.99 -0.79
CA GLU A 153 -48.37 -38.09 -2.16
C GLU A 153 -49.29 -36.85 -2.40
N TYR A 154 -50.13 -36.84 -3.45
CA TYR A 154 -51.05 -35.74 -3.88
C TYR A 154 -50.37 -34.46 -4.44
N GLY A 155 -50.32 -34.19 -5.75
CA GLY A 155 -50.67 -35.00 -6.92
C GLY A 155 -51.65 -34.32 -7.89
N ARG A 156 -51.23 -34.04 -9.14
CA ARG A 156 -52.12 -33.73 -10.29
C ARG A 156 -51.50 -33.90 -11.69
N LYS A 157 -51.79 -35.06 -12.31
CA LYS A 157 -52.07 -35.32 -13.76
C LYS A 157 -51.18 -34.62 -14.82
N ARG A 158 -50.23 -35.32 -15.44
CA ARG A 158 -50.37 -36.25 -16.62
C ARG A 158 -50.63 -35.60 -18.00
N ARG A 159 -49.69 -35.80 -18.93
CA ARG A 159 -49.92 -36.19 -20.35
C ARG A 159 -48.74 -37.07 -20.82
N THR A 160 -48.94 -37.91 -21.84
CA THR A 160 -48.01 -39.01 -22.22
C THR A 160 -48.08 -39.36 -23.72
N LYS A 161 -47.09 -40.13 -24.21
CA LYS A 161 -46.90 -40.65 -25.59
C LYS A 161 -46.46 -39.59 -26.63
N HIS A 162 -45.76 -39.93 -27.72
CA HIS A 162 -45.58 -41.25 -28.37
C HIS A 162 -44.13 -41.60 -28.75
N GLU A 163 -43.96 -42.73 -29.45
CA GLU A 163 -42.71 -43.32 -29.96
C GLU A 163 -42.60 -43.06 -31.48
N ARG A 164 -41.38 -43.03 -32.07
CA ARG A 164 -40.91 -43.98 -33.13
C ARG A 164 -39.74 -43.51 -34.00
N ASP A 165 -38.92 -44.51 -34.34
CA ASP A 165 -38.19 -44.83 -35.59
C ASP A 165 -37.23 -43.80 -36.26
N ASN A 166 -35.96 -44.22 -36.35
CA ASN A 166 -35.04 -44.23 -37.53
C ASN A 166 -34.71 -42.90 -38.28
N ASP A 167 -33.53 -42.70 -38.90
CA ASP A 167 -32.61 -43.62 -39.61
C ASP A 167 -31.09 -43.32 -39.38
N ASP A 168 -30.23 -44.10 -40.04
CA ASP A 168 -28.82 -44.39 -39.74
C ASP A 168 -27.71 -43.52 -40.40
N HIS A 169 -26.47 -43.83 -39.96
CA HIS A 169 -25.15 -43.73 -40.64
C HIS A 169 -24.27 -42.49 -40.36
N HIS A 170 -22.95 -42.63 -40.15
CA HIS A 170 -22.09 -43.78 -39.79
C HIS A 170 -20.72 -43.23 -39.36
N SER A 171 -20.05 -43.82 -38.36
CA SER A 171 -18.59 -43.69 -38.21
C SER A 171 -17.97 -44.92 -37.54
N GLU A 172 -17.41 -45.80 -38.37
CA GLU A 172 -16.52 -46.91 -38.03
C GLU A 172 -15.17 -46.67 -38.72
N ASN A 173 -14.00 -47.10 -38.25
CA ASN A 173 -13.60 -47.89 -37.06
C ASN A 173 -12.33 -47.21 -36.45
N SER A 174 -11.89 -47.39 -35.19
CA SER A 174 -11.57 -48.65 -34.47
C SER A 174 -10.37 -49.38 -35.15
N THR A 175 -9.38 -50.00 -34.49
CA THR A 175 -9.15 -50.47 -33.09
C THR A 175 -7.65 -50.90 -32.91
N TYR A 176 -7.10 -51.51 -31.83
CA TYR A 176 -7.57 -52.07 -30.54
C TYR A 176 -6.39 -52.20 -29.51
N GLN A 177 -6.69 -52.16 -28.19
CA GLN A 177 -6.24 -53.04 -27.06
C GLN A 177 -4.74 -53.50 -26.88
N ALA A 178 -4.23 -53.88 -25.69
CA ALA A 178 -4.75 -53.94 -24.32
C ALA A 178 -3.67 -54.32 -23.25
N ARG A 179 -3.89 -53.89 -21.98
CA ARG A 179 -3.72 -54.66 -20.69
C ARG A 179 -2.33 -55.20 -20.27
N ASP A 180 -2.04 -55.47 -18.98
CA ASP A 180 -2.68 -55.16 -17.68
C ASP A 180 -1.67 -55.34 -16.51
N ASN A 181 -1.98 -54.77 -15.32
CA ASN A 181 -1.58 -55.22 -13.95
C ASN A 181 -0.07 -55.19 -13.53
N LYS A 182 0.33 -54.51 -12.43
CA LYS A 182 0.26 -54.84 -10.96
C LYS A 182 1.31 -55.87 -10.47
N VAL A 183 1.89 -55.81 -9.25
CA VAL A 183 2.04 -54.77 -8.18
C VAL A 183 3.05 -55.30 -7.10
N ASP A 184 3.61 -54.43 -6.23
CA ASP A 184 4.40 -54.75 -5.00
C ASP A 184 5.75 -55.53 -5.18
N GLU A 185 6.74 -55.60 -4.26
CA GLU A 185 7.18 -54.74 -3.12
C GLU A 185 8.72 -54.93 -2.85
N TYR A 186 9.26 -54.23 -1.83
CA TYR A 186 10.62 -54.26 -1.24
C TYR A 186 11.57 -55.48 -1.46
N GLY A 187 12.88 -55.23 -1.68
CA GLY A 187 13.93 -56.26 -1.49
C GLY A 187 15.40 -55.82 -1.69
N ARG A 188 16.18 -55.68 -0.60
CA ARG A 188 17.58 -55.19 -0.55
C ARG A 188 18.64 -56.04 -1.28
N ASN A 189 19.68 -55.34 -1.76
CA ASN A 189 21.14 -55.65 -1.66
C ASN A 189 21.87 -56.63 -2.61
N LEU A 190 23.12 -56.22 -2.87
CA LEU A 190 24.37 -56.99 -3.13
C LEU A 190 24.66 -57.62 -4.52
N ASN A 191 25.53 -56.88 -5.23
CA ASN A 191 26.82 -57.33 -5.80
C ASN A 191 26.92 -58.39 -6.94
N SER A 192 27.63 -57.94 -7.99
CA SER A 192 28.83 -58.61 -8.56
C SER A 192 28.70 -59.74 -9.60
N LYS A 193 28.92 -59.32 -10.87
CA LYS A 193 29.74 -59.97 -11.93
C LYS A 193 29.16 -61.13 -12.77
N TYR A 194 29.43 -61.03 -14.10
CA TYR A 194 29.95 -62.04 -15.06
C TYR A 194 29.57 -63.54 -14.87
N GLU A 195 29.17 -64.34 -15.86
CA GLU A 195 29.18 -64.28 -17.36
C GLU A 195 28.23 -65.42 -17.88
N ARG A 196 28.00 -65.82 -19.16
CA ARG A 196 28.54 -65.56 -20.52
C ARG A 196 27.46 -65.94 -21.60
N ASP A 197 27.89 -66.56 -22.70
CA ASP A 197 27.26 -67.41 -23.73
C ASP A 197 26.11 -66.81 -24.60
N HIS A 198 26.33 -66.55 -25.90
CA HIS A 198 26.43 -67.46 -27.08
C HIS A 198 25.04 -67.83 -27.66
N LEU A 199 24.76 -67.86 -28.98
CA LEU A 199 25.62 -67.93 -30.18
C LEU A 199 25.03 -67.22 -31.43
N SER A 200 25.89 -67.08 -32.44
CA SER A 200 25.81 -66.52 -33.80
C SER A 200 24.61 -66.85 -34.73
N ILE A 201 24.48 -66.02 -35.79
CA ILE A 201 24.40 -66.45 -37.22
C ILE A 201 25.06 -65.35 -38.10
N ASN A 202 25.53 -65.68 -39.32
CA ASN A 202 26.45 -64.84 -40.11
C ASN A 202 26.23 -64.94 -41.64
N ASN A 203 26.44 -63.84 -42.38
CA ASN A 203 26.84 -63.74 -43.81
C ASN A 203 26.93 -62.24 -44.20
N ASN A 204 28.09 -61.68 -44.60
CA ASN A 204 28.78 -61.78 -45.90
C ASN A 204 28.03 -61.10 -47.07
N THR A 205 28.63 -60.23 -47.91
CA THR A 205 30.06 -59.86 -48.15
C THR A 205 30.25 -58.33 -48.16
N ASN A 206 31.32 -57.76 -47.57
CA ASN A 206 32.63 -57.47 -48.19
C ASN A 206 32.55 -56.68 -49.53
N GLN A 207 33.34 -55.62 -49.79
CA GLN A 207 34.63 -55.27 -49.19
C GLN A 207 35.06 -53.81 -49.47
N HIS A 208 35.57 -53.08 -48.45
CA HIS A 208 36.80 -52.27 -48.51
C HIS A 208 37.22 -51.78 -47.11
N GLN A 209 38.44 -52.12 -46.68
CA GLN A 209 39.09 -51.58 -45.48
C GLN A 209 40.33 -50.76 -45.89
N PRO A 210 40.68 -49.72 -45.12
CA PRO A 210 42.07 -49.28 -44.99
C PRO A 210 42.65 -49.61 -43.60
N SER A 211 43.66 -50.49 -43.59
CA SER A 211 44.77 -50.56 -42.60
C SER A 211 44.52 -50.86 -41.11
N ARG A 212 45.48 -51.60 -40.52
CA ARG A 212 45.56 -51.96 -39.10
C ARG A 212 46.20 -50.87 -38.23
N SER A 213 45.93 -50.96 -36.93
CA SER A 213 46.83 -50.61 -35.80
C SER A 213 47.42 -49.19 -35.73
N ALA A 214 46.80 -48.36 -34.89
CA ALA A 214 47.52 -47.29 -34.17
C ALA A 214 48.03 -47.81 -32.82
N LYS A 215 49.25 -47.45 -32.44
CA LYS A 215 49.73 -47.57 -31.04
C LYS A 215 49.11 -46.41 -30.23
N PRO A 216 48.92 -46.53 -28.90
CA PRO A 216 48.56 -45.38 -28.09
C PRO A 216 49.63 -44.28 -28.24
N ASP A 217 49.21 -43.05 -28.53
CA ASP A 217 50.13 -41.92 -28.64
C ASP A 217 50.76 -41.66 -27.27
N LYS A 218 52.09 -41.62 -27.19
CA LYS A 218 52.77 -41.30 -25.92
C LYS A 218 52.64 -39.82 -25.54
N GLU A 219 52.37 -38.98 -26.53
CA GLU A 219 52.31 -37.52 -26.42
C GLU A 219 51.03 -37.01 -27.08
N ALA A 220 50.54 -35.86 -26.60
CA ALA A 220 49.35 -35.20 -27.13
C ALA A 220 49.56 -34.70 -28.57
N ILE A 221 48.58 -34.93 -29.45
CA ILE A 221 48.60 -34.46 -30.84
C ILE A 221 47.49 -33.41 -31.04
N GLU A 222 47.84 -32.23 -31.57
CA GLU A 222 46.85 -31.20 -31.94
C GLU A 222 45.88 -31.71 -33.01
N GLY A 223 44.62 -31.29 -32.92
CA GLY A 223 43.58 -31.66 -33.87
C GLY A 223 43.00 -33.08 -33.70
N LYS A 224 43.52 -33.90 -32.79
CA LYS A 224 42.99 -35.24 -32.49
C LYS A 224 42.03 -35.22 -31.30
N ILE A 225 41.01 -36.09 -31.36
CA ILE A 225 40.03 -36.31 -30.29
C ILE A 225 40.57 -37.38 -29.34
N TYR A 226 40.45 -37.12 -28.04
CA TYR A 226 40.81 -38.04 -26.96
C TYR A 226 39.66 -38.17 -25.96
N HIS A 227 39.57 -39.33 -25.34
CA HIS A 227 38.75 -39.53 -24.15
C HIS A 227 39.48 -38.95 -22.92
N GLY A 228 38.75 -38.37 -21.98
CA GLY A 228 39.32 -37.82 -20.76
C GLY A 228 38.31 -37.62 -19.64
N ARG A 229 38.81 -37.39 -18.43
CA ARG A 229 38.00 -37.23 -17.22
C ARG A 229 38.09 -35.82 -16.65
N VAL A 230 36.95 -35.23 -16.31
CA VAL A 230 36.83 -33.92 -15.65
C VAL A 230 37.39 -34.02 -14.24
N THR A 231 38.55 -33.41 -13.98
CA THR A 231 39.23 -33.45 -12.66
C THR A 231 38.87 -32.26 -11.77
N LYS A 232 38.65 -31.07 -12.36
CA LYS A 232 38.30 -29.86 -11.61
C LYS A 232 37.55 -28.86 -12.46
N ILE A 233 36.42 -28.38 -11.96
CA ILE A 233 35.63 -27.30 -12.58
C ILE A 233 36.03 -25.95 -11.93
N THR A 234 36.02 -24.87 -12.71
CA THR A 234 36.23 -23.49 -12.28
C THR A 234 35.24 -22.56 -12.98
N ASN A 235 35.11 -21.32 -12.50
CA ASN A 235 34.20 -20.31 -13.07
C ASN A 235 34.51 -19.90 -14.52
N TYR A 236 35.60 -20.38 -15.11
CA TYR A 236 36.02 -20.09 -16.48
C TYR A 236 36.21 -21.33 -17.37
N GLY A 237 36.04 -22.55 -16.83
CA GLY A 237 36.23 -23.77 -17.60
C GLY A 237 36.33 -25.04 -16.73
N ALA A 238 36.76 -26.14 -17.32
CA ALA A 238 37.10 -27.37 -16.59
C ALA A 238 38.43 -27.96 -17.05
N PHE A 239 39.20 -28.46 -16.07
CA PHE A 239 40.42 -29.22 -16.28
C PHE A 239 40.09 -30.69 -16.51
N ILE A 240 40.50 -31.22 -17.66
CA ILE A 240 40.20 -32.57 -18.12
C ILE A 240 41.53 -33.31 -18.28
N GLN A 241 41.68 -34.43 -17.57
CA GLN A 241 42.83 -35.33 -17.70
C GLN A 241 42.58 -36.25 -18.90
N LEU A 242 43.54 -36.32 -19.82
CA LEU A 242 43.42 -37.14 -21.02
C LEU A 242 43.89 -38.57 -20.73
N ASP A 243 43.15 -39.55 -21.23
CA ASP A 243 43.50 -40.97 -21.06
C ASP A 243 44.57 -41.39 -22.08
N GLY A 244 45.50 -42.26 -21.64
CA GLY A 244 46.59 -42.79 -22.47
C GLY A 244 47.82 -41.88 -22.66
N ILE A 245 47.67 -40.55 -22.59
CA ILE A 245 48.78 -39.60 -22.77
C ILE A 245 49.56 -39.39 -21.47
N VAL A 246 50.88 -39.60 -21.53
CA VAL A 246 51.78 -39.49 -20.37
C VAL A 246 52.92 -38.54 -20.67
N SER A 247 53.05 -37.48 -19.86
CA SER A 247 54.17 -36.54 -19.96
C SER A 247 55.52 -37.25 -19.82
N HIS A 248 56.57 -36.68 -20.42
CA HIS A 248 57.98 -37.09 -20.30
C HIS A 248 58.48 -37.35 -18.86
N ARG A 249 57.75 -36.89 -17.83
CA ARG A 249 58.03 -37.14 -16.39
C ARG A 249 57.09 -38.16 -15.73
N GLY A 250 56.44 -39.03 -16.50
CA GLY A 250 55.62 -40.14 -15.98
C GLY A 250 54.29 -39.75 -15.33
N ARG A 251 53.74 -38.57 -15.65
CA ARG A 251 52.46 -38.08 -15.12
C ARG A 251 51.42 -37.92 -16.23
N SER A 252 50.18 -38.32 -15.96
CA SER A 252 49.04 -38.13 -16.87
C SER A 252 48.88 -36.65 -17.23
N GLN A 253 48.62 -36.36 -18.50
CA GLN A 253 48.50 -34.98 -18.98
C GLN A 253 47.07 -34.46 -18.84
N SER A 254 46.92 -33.18 -18.52
CA SER A 254 45.61 -32.51 -18.43
C SER A 254 45.61 -31.21 -19.23
N GLY A 255 44.44 -30.87 -19.76
CA GLY A 255 44.17 -29.64 -20.49
C GLY A 255 42.96 -28.90 -19.94
N LEU A 256 42.81 -27.64 -20.34
CA LEU A 256 41.70 -26.77 -19.96
C LEU A 256 40.71 -26.64 -21.13
N CYS A 257 39.46 -27.04 -20.90
CA CYS A 257 38.35 -26.60 -21.74
C CYS A 257 37.79 -25.30 -21.15
N HIS A 258 37.87 -24.19 -21.89
CA HIS A 258 37.33 -22.89 -21.48
C HIS A 258 35.80 -22.87 -21.68
N ILE A 259 35.05 -22.10 -20.88
CA ILE A 259 33.57 -22.07 -20.93
C ILE A 259 33.01 -21.84 -22.36
N SER A 260 33.68 -21.00 -23.16
CA SER A 260 33.32 -20.74 -24.57
C SER A 260 33.64 -21.87 -25.57
N GLN A 261 34.11 -23.03 -25.10
CA GLN A 261 34.50 -24.21 -25.87
C GLN A 261 33.70 -25.47 -25.51
N PHE A 262 32.69 -25.37 -24.64
CA PHE A 262 31.78 -26.48 -24.32
C PHE A 262 30.68 -26.67 -25.38
N SER A 263 30.00 -25.59 -25.76
CA SER A 263 28.89 -25.62 -26.73
C SER A 263 28.89 -24.37 -27.62
N ASN A 264 28.20 -24.46 -28.77
CA ASN A 264 27.91 -23.34 -29.64
C ASN A 264 26.81 -22.41 -29.06
N ILE A 265 26.03 -22.91 -28.09
CA ILE A 265 25.10 -22.12 -27.29
C ILE A 265 25.87 -21.46 -26.13
N ARG A 266 25.46 -20.25 -25.73
CA ARG A 266 26.03 -19.55 -24.58
C ARG A 266 25.66 -20.27 -23.27
N ILE A 267 26.66 -20.52 -22.44
CA ILE A 267 26.58 -21.16 -21.12
C ILE A 267 27.04 -20.13 -20.08
N ASP A 268 26.39 -20.07 -18.92
CA ASP A 268 26.76 -19.12 -17.86
C ASP A 268 27.69 -19.73 -16.80
N HIS A 269 27.66 -21.06 -16.54
CA HIS A 269 28.70 -21.74 -15.74
C HIS A 269 29.04 -23.16 -16.25
N PRO A 270 30.29 -23.66 -16.18
CA PRO A 270 30.65 -24.96 -16.77
C PRO A 270 30.02 -26.18 -16.07
N SER A 271 29.53 -26.02 -14.83
CA SER A 271 28.73 -27.04 -14.12
C SER A 271 27.44 -27.40 -14.84
N ASP A 272 26.96 -26.52 -15.71
CA ASP A 272 25.66 -26.64 -16.37
C ASP A 272 25.75 -27.61 -17.58
N VAL A 273 26.97 -28.10 -17.87
CA VAL A 273 27.28 -29.01 -18.99
C VAL A 273 28.13 -30.21 -18.55
N VAL A 274 28.99 -30.10 -17.53
CA VAL A 274 29.77 -31.25 -17.01
C VAL A 274 29.86 -31.29 -15.49
N SER A 275 29.94 -32.50 -14.95
CA SER A 275 30.15 -32.83 -13.54
C SER A 275 31.61 -33.21 -13.25
N ALA A 276 32.03 -33.11 -11.99
CA ALA A 276 33.34 -33.60 -11.56
C ALA A 276 33.39 -35.15 -11.62
N ASN A 277 34.55 -35.70 -12.02
CA ASN A 277 34.78 -37.11 -12.37
C ASN A 277 34.02 -37.66 -13.60
N GLU A 278 33.25 -36.84 -14.32
CA GLU A 278 32.60 -37.25 -15.57
C GLU A 278 33.62 -37.51 -16.68
N THR A 279 33.30 -38.42 -17.60
CA THR A 279 34.14 -38.81 -18.74
C THR A 279 33.57 -38.25 -20.04
N VAL A 280 34.41 -37.57 -20.82
CA VAL A 280 34.02 -36.76 -21.98
C VAL A 280 35.01 -36.93 -23.14
N PHE A 281 34.54 -36.70 -24.36
CA PHE A 281 35.38 -36.64 -25.57
C PHE A 281 35.77 -35.21 -25.89
N VAL A 282 37.07 -34.96 -26.01
CA VAL A 282 37.67 -33.64 -26.19
C VAL A 282 38.68 -33.63 -27.33
N LYS A 283 38.58 -32.62 -28.20
CA LYS A 283 39.58 -32.35 -29.23
C LYS A 283 40.64 -31.40 -28.68
N ILE A 284 41.90 -31.72 -28.90
CA ILE A 284 43.01 -30.82 -28.59
C ILE A 284 43.03 -29.70 -29.63
N THR A 285 42.81 -28.46 -29.18
CA THR A 285 42.83 -27.29 -30.08
C THR A 285 44.21 -26.66 -30.18
N LYS A 286 45.01 -26.74 -29.11
CA LYS A 286 46.37 -26.21 -29.06
C LYS A 286 47.20 -26.79 -27.91
N ILE A 287 48.50 -26.96 -28.11
CA ILE A 287 49.50 -27.36 -27.11
C ILE A 287 50.54 -26.25 -26.97
N ASP A 288 50.47 -25.47 -25.90
CA ASP A 288 51.45 -24.43 -25.57
C ASP A 288 52.37 -24.86 -24.43
N ASN A 289 53.53 -24.21 -24.29
CA ASN A 289 54.43 -24.34 -23.12
C ASN A 289 53.76 -24.01 -21.75
N LYS A 290 52.51 -23.51 -21.76
CA LYS A 290 51.69 -23.23 -20.56
C LYS A 290 50.62 -24.29 -20.28
N GLY A 291 50.38 -25.24 -21.19
CA GLY A 291 49.36 -26.29 -21.04
C GLY A 291 48.62 -26.63 -22.34
N ILE A 292 47.76 -27.64 -22.27
CA ILE A 292 46.88 -28.05 -23.38
C ILE A 292 45.56 -27.28 -23.33
N SER A 293 45.10 -26.79 -24.47
CA SER A 293 43.76 -26.22 -24.68
C SER A 293 42.84 -27.26 -25.34
N LEU A 294 41.61 -27.37 -24.85
CA LEU A 294 40.62 -28.38 -25.26
C LEU A 294 39.30 -27.74 -25.72
N THR A 295 38.59 -28.44 -26.60
CA THR A 295 37.20 -28.12 -26.97
C THR A 295 36.32 -29.37 -26.99
N MET A 296 35.04 -29.19 -26.69
CA MET A 296 33.97 -30.19 -26.84
C MET A 296 33.01 -29.83 -28.00
N LYS A 297 33.18 -28.65 -28.61
CA LYS A 297 32.34 -28.18 -29.72
C LYS A 297 32.39 -29.11 -30.92
N ASN A 298 31.21 -29.41 -31.46
CA ASN A 298 30.98 -30.28 -32.62
C ASN A 298 31.48 -31.72 -32.44
N ILE A 299 31.69 -32.18 -31.20
CA ILE A 299 32.04 -33.56 -30.87
C ILE A 299 30.83 -34.21 -30.22
N ASP A 300 30.28 -35.25 -30.84
CA ASP A 300 29.25 -36.07 -30.20
C ASP A 300 29.87 -36.84 -29.02
N GLN A 301 29.36 -36.59 -27.82
CA GLN A 301 29.87 -37.18 -26.58
C GLN A 301 29.50 -38.67 -26.43
N ASN A 302 28.56 -39.19 -27.25
CA ASN A 302 28.20 -40.61 -27.23
C ASN A 302 29.09 -41.45 -28.16
N THR A 303 29.47 -40.93 -29.34
CA THR A 303 30.27 -41.68 -30.33
C THR A 303 31.72 -41.23 -30.46
N GLY A 304 32.09 -40.07 -29.89
CA GLY A 304 33.44 -39.51 -29.97
C GLY A 304 33.82 -38.96 -31.35
N ASN A 305 32.89 -38.88 -32.29
CA ASN A 305 33.12 -38.38 -33.65
C ASN A 305 32.89 -36.86 -33.75
N GLU A 306 33.60 -36.23 -34.70
CA GLU A 306 33.30 -34.86 -35.12
C GLU A 306 32.10 -34.82 -36.08
N VAL A 307 31.14 -33.95 -35.78
CA VAL A 307 29.96 -33.71 -36.60
C VAL A 307 30.31 -32.69 -37.69
N ILE A 308 30.34 -33.17 -38.94
CA ILE A 308 30.64 -32.36 -40.14
C ILE A 308 29.34 -32.06 -40.89
N ASP A 309 28.97 -30.77 -40.97
CA ASP A 309 27.86 -30.29 -41.80
C ASP A 309 28.24 -30.35 -43.30
N GLU A 310 27.99 -31.49 -43.96
CA GLU A 310 28.03 -31.55 -45.43
C GLU A 310 26.72 -31.06 -46.07
N PRO A 311 26.76 -30.08 -47.01
CA PRO A 311 25.56 -29.54 -47.64
C PRO A 311 25.05 -30.45 -48.77
N GLN A 312 24.13 -31.37 -48.46
CA GLN A 312 23.50 -32.22 -49.47
C GLN A 312 22.67 -31.41 -50.50
N ARG A 313 22.91 -31.68 -51.78
CA ARG A 313 22.14 -31.10 -52.91
C ARG A 313 20.80 -31.81 -53.10
N GLY A 314 19.79 -31.45 -52.30
CA GLY A 314 18.38 -31.80 -52.48
C GLY A 314 17.52 -30.56 -52.75
N ARG A 315 16.47 -30.65 -53.59
CA ARG A 315 15.73 -29.48 -54.11
C ARG A 315 14.27 -29.41 -53.65
N THR A 316 14.05 -28.92 -52.44
CA THR A 316 12.73 -28.46 -51.94
C THR A 316 12.90 -27.23 -51.06
N THR A 317 11.85 -26.45 -50.87
CA THR A 317 11.94 -25.03 -50.50
C THR A 317 11.80 -24.77 -48.99
N GLU A 318 12.90 -24.49 -48.32
CA GLU A 318 12.92 -23.69 -47.08
C GLU A 318 14.28 -23.00 -46.91
N LYS A 319 14.30 -21.69 -46.64
CA LYS A 319 15.55 -20.93 -46.41
C LYS A 319 15.89 -20.90 -44.93
N THR A 320 16.79 -21.78 -44.49
CA THR A 320 17.36 -21.72 -43.13
C THR A 320 18.32 -20.52 -43.00
N PHE A 321 17.93 -19.52 -42.21
CA PHE A 321 18.74 -18.33 -41.94
C PHE A 321 20.01 -18.68 -41.14
N ARG A 322 21.19 -18.52 -41.74
CA ARG A 322 22.43 -18.32 -40.98
C ARG A 322 22.52 -16.83 -40.61
N PRO A 323 22.62 -16.45 -39.33
CA PRO A 323 22.67 -15.04 -38.94
C PRO A 323 24.00 -14.40 -39.35
N LYS A 324 24.00 -13.60 -40.43
CA LYS A 324 25.09 -12.65 -40.72
C LYS A 324 25.25 -11.73 -39.49
N ARG A 325 26.50 -11.46 -39.07
CA ARG A 325 26.79 -10.56 -37.93
C ARG A 325 26.39 -9.12 -38.31
N LYS A 326 25.23 -8.64 -37.85
CA LYS A 326 24.84 -7.22 -37.97
C LYS A 326 25.99 -6.33 -37.47
N LEU A 327 26.44 -5.39 -38.31
CA LEU A 327 27.45 -4.38 -37.96
C LEU A 327 26.93 -3.49 -36.81
N THR A 328 27.82 -3.13 -35.88
CA THR A 328 27.48 -2.24 -34.77
C THR A 328 27.34 -0.78 -35.23
N SER A 329 26.67 0.06 -34.44
CA SER A 329 26.41 1.46 -34.83
C SER A 329 27.67 2.32 -35.07
N PRO A 330 28.82 2.14 -34.37
CA PRO A 330 30.07 2.82 -34.75
C PRO A 330 30.63 2.31 -36.08
N GLU A 331 30.70 0.98 -36.29
CA GLU A 331 31.22 0.37 -37.52
C GLU A 331 30.42 0.84 -38.76
N ARG A 332 29.09 0.92 -38.64
CA ARG A 332 28.21 1.45 -39.70
C ARG A 332 28.45 2.95 -39.97
N TRP A 333 28.77 3.73 -38.94
CA TRP A 333 29.04 5.16 -39.08
C TRP A 333 30.41 5.41 -39.75
N GLU A 334 31.46 4.70 -39.33
CA GLU A 334 32.79 4.79 -39.93
C GLU A 334 32.80 4.36 -41.39
N LEU A 335 32.14 3.24 -41.74
CA LEU A 335 31.96 2.83 -43.13
C LEU A 335 31.22 3.89 -43.96
N ARG A 336 30.18 4.53 -43.40
CA ARG A 336 29.47 5.62 -44.08
C ARG A 336 30.38 6.84 -44.31
N GLN A 337 31.31 7.15 -43.40
CA GLN A 337 32.30 8.22 -43.61
C GLN A 337 33.36 7.84 -44.66
N LEU A 338 33.82 6.59 -44.68
CA LEU A 338 34.81 6.10 -45.66
C LEU A 338 34.26 6.11 -47.10
N VAL A 339 32.98 5.73 -47.28
CA VAL A 339 32.30 5.84 -48.58
C VAL A 339 32.05 7.31 -48.95
N ALA A 340 31.56 8.13 -48.01
CA ALA A 340 31.28 9.55 -48.28
C ALA A 340 32.54 10.40 -48.55
N SER A 341 33.72 9.96 -48.09
CA SER A 341 35.01 10.59 -48.41
C SER A 341 35.67 10.02 -49.69
N GLY A 342 35.04 9.05 -50.36
CA GLY A 342 35.57 8.41 -51.56
C GLY A 342 36.78 7.50 -51.30
N ALA A 343 37.07 7.16 -50.04
CA ALA A 343 38.23 6.36 -49.65
C ALA A 343 38.07 4.86 -49.91
N ILE A 344 36.83 4.39 -50.14
CA ILE A 344 36.48 3.00 -50.49
C ILE A 344 35.42 3.02 -51.60
N SER A 345 35.59 2.18 -52.63
CA SER A 345 34.55 1.95 -53.64
C SER A 345 33.43 1.06 -53.10
N ALA A 346 32.18 1.39 -53.43
CA ALA A 346 31.01 0.56 -53.07
C ALA A 346 31.05 -0.86 -53.67
N LYS A 347 31.94 -1.14 -54.64
CA LYS A 347 32.19 -2.49 -55.19
C LYS A 347 33.31 -3.27 -54.48
N GLU A 348 34.11 -2.62 -53.64
CA GLU A 348 35.17 -3.27 -52.86
C GLU A 348 34.64 -3.82 -51.52
N LEU A 349 33.51 -3.30 -51.05
CA LEU A 349 32.67 -3.97 -50.06
C LEU A 349 31.93 -5.14 -50.73
N GLY A 350 32.41 -6.37 -50.48
CA GLY A 350 31.82 -7.61 -51.03
C GLY A 350 30.48 -8.00 -50.37
N ASP A 351 30.47 -9.09 -49.60
CA ASP A 351 29.27 -9.69 -48.94
C ASP A 351 28.63 -8.81 -47.82
N VAL A 352 29.05 -7.54 -47.76
CA VAL A 352 28.57 -6.45 -46.89
C VAL A 352 27.82 -5.38 -47.70
N GLY A 353 27.91 -5.40 -49.03
CA GLY A 353 27.24 -4.44 -49.93
C GLY A 353 25.73 -4.65 -50.04
N GLU A 354 25.20 -5.85 -49.79
CA GLU A 354 23.76 -6.14 -49.81
C GLU A 354 23.02 -5.30 -48.76
N ASP A 355 23.47 -5.34 -47.49
CA ASP A 355 23.01 -4.52 -46.34
C ASP A 355 22.96 -3.00 -46.64
N LEU A 356 23.68 -2.53 -47.66
CA LEU A 356 23.79 -1.12 -48.05
C LEU A 356 23.01 -0.79 -49.33
N ASN A 357 22.98 -1.69 -50.32
CA ASN A 357 22.20 -1.53 -51.56
C ASN A 357 20.69 -1.67 -51.33
N ASP A 358 20.26 -2.57 -50.45
CA ASP A 358 18.85 -2.70 -50.08
C ASP A 358 18.36 -1.41 -49.38
N PHE A 359 19.23 -0.75 -48.62
CA PHE A 359 18.94 0.55 -48.03
C PHE A 359 18.83 1.66 -49.08
N ILE A 360 19.73 1.70 -50.07
CA ILE A 360 19.74 2.72 -51.14
C ILE A 360 18.56 2.57 -52.11
N THR A 361 18.15 1.34 -52.44
CA THR A 361 17.03 1.09 -53.35
C THR A 361 15.66 1.35 -52.71
N SER A 362 15.57 1.35 -51.37
CA SER A 362 14.33 1.56 -50.62
C SER A 362 13.66 2.94 -50.80
N GLU A 363 14.42 3.98 -51.20
CA GLU A 363 13.84 5.31 -51.50
C GLU A 363 12.94 5.31 -52.76
N THR A 364 12.97 4.24 -53.58
CA THR A 364 12.25 4.14 -54.86
C THR A 364 11.09 3.13 -54.89
N GLY A 365 10.53 2.80 -53.72
CA GLY A 365 9.12 2.38 -53.58
C GLY A 365 8.79 0.88 -53.71
N GLY A 366 7.59 0.53 -53.25
CA GLY A 366 7.03 -0.83 -53.26
C GLY A 366 7.00 -1.48 -51.87
N SER A 367 5.81 -1.73 -51.34
CA SER A 367 5.62 -2.31 -50.01
C SER A 367 6.02 -3.79 -49.94
N LEU A 368 6.80 -4.18 -48.92
CA LEU A 368 6.63 -5.45 -48.20
C LEU A 368 7.42 -5.52 -46.89
N ASN A 369 6.69 -5.76 -45.79
CA ASN A 369 7.09 -6.23 -44.45
C ASN A 369 8.60 -6.33 -44.10
N LEU A 370 9.14 -5.29 -43.44
CA LEU A 370 10.02 -5.49 -42.29
C LEU A 370 9.49 -4.67 -41.10
N ALA A 371 9.09 -5.36 -40.05
CA ALA A 371 9.08 -4.79 -38.70
C ALA A 371 10.50 -4.82 -38.13
N ASP A 372 10.69 -4.15 -37.00
CA ASP A 372 11.98 -3.82 -36.35
C ASP A 372 12.85 -2.78 -37.10
N ASP A 373 13.52 -1.93 -36.34
CA ASP A 373 14.46 -0.88 -36.75
C ASP A 373 13.92 0.36 -37.54
N VAL A 374 12.61 0.49 -37.81
CA VAL A 374 12.01 1.82 -38.16
C VAL A 374 11.65 2.60 -36.89
N GLU A 375 12.34 3.73 -36.66
CA GLU A 375 12.06 4.63 -35.52
C GLU A 375 10.77 5.44 -35.77
N ILE A 376 9.61 4.82 -35.53
CA ILE A 376 8.30 5.46 -35.61
C ILE A 376 8.21 6.56 -34.53
N ASP A 377 8.28 7.81 -34.96
CA ASP A 377 7.86 8.96 -34.15
C ASP A 377 6.32 9.01 -34.13
N ILE A 378 5.75 9.32 -32.97
CA ILE A 378 4.31 9.45 -32.78
C ILE A 378 3.99 10.92 -32.55
N GLU A 379 2.94 11.42 -33.20
CA GLU A 379 2.35 12.72 -32.90
C GLU A 379 0.92 12.58 -32.37
N VAL A 380 0.52 13.48 -31.48
CA VAL A 380 -0.86 13.61 -31.02
C VAL A 380 -1.71 14.28 -32.11
N HIS A 381 -2.94 13.78 -32.31
CA HIS A 381 -3.94 14.39 -33.19
C HIS A 381 -4.52 15.64 -32.51
N GLN A 382 -4.75 16.71 -33.27
CA GLN A 382 -5.23 18.00 -32.73
C GLN A 382 -6.72 18.28 -33.04
N ASP A 383 -7.50 17.22 -33.28
CA ASP A 383 -8.90 17.32 -33.66
C ASP A 383 -9.76 17.35 -32.39
N GLU A 384 -10.33 18.51 -32.09
CA GLU A 384 -11.26 18.65 -30.95
C GLU A 384 -12.63 18.03 -31.29
N PRO A 385 -13.34 17.44 -30.31
CA PRO A 385 -14.71 16.96 -30.54
C PRO A 385 -15.68 18.12 -30.75
N ARG A 386 -16.51 18.02 -31.80
CA ARG A 386 -17.48 19.03 -32.24
C ARG A 386 -18.37 19.57 -31.12
N PHE A 387 -18.85 18.70 -30.22
CA PHE A 387 -19.71 19.13 -29.11
C PHE A 387 -19.02 20.11 -28.14
N LEU A 388 -17.68 20.08 -28.02
CA LEU A 388 -16.92 21.05 -27.21
C LEU A 388 -16.59 22.35 -27.95
N GLU A 389 -16.61 22.38 -29.29
CA GLU A 389 -16.29 23.59 -30.06
C GLU A 389 -17.22 24.75 -29.72
N ALA A 390 -18.53 24.49 -29.67
CA ALA A 390 -19.55 25.51 -29.40
C ALA A 390 -19.36 26.14 -28.01
N GLU A 391 -19.06 25.32 -27.00
CA GLU A 391 -18.94 25.74 -25.61
C GLU A 391 -17.58 26.41 -25.32
N LYS A 392 -16.48 25.88 -25.87
CA LYS A 392 -15.17 26.58 -25.89
C LYS A 392 -15.29 27.94 -26.60
N ASN A 393 -16.11 28.05 -27.64
CA ASN A 393 -16.35 29.32 -28.34
C ASN A 393 -17.34 30.26 -27.61
N PHE A 394 -18.19 29.75 -26.73
CA PHE A 394 -18.95 30.57 -25.78
C PHE A 394 -18.02 31.16 -24.71
N LEU A 395 -17.19 30.33 -24.06
CA LEU A 395 -16.20 30.77 -23.07
C LEU A 395 -15.25 31.85 -23.64
N LYS A 396 -14.72 31.66 -24.86
CA LYS A 396 -13.90 32.67 -25.57
C LYS A 396 -14.61 34.00 -25.83
N LYS A 397 -15.95 34.02 -25.89
CA LYS A 397 -16.77 35.24 -26.11
C LYS A 397 -17.19 35.91 -24.81
N SER A 398 -17.27 35.19 -23.70
CA SER A 398 -17.79 35.68 -22.41
C SER A 398 -16.86 36.66 -21.69
N GLY A 399 -15.62 36.85 -22.15
CA GLY A 399 -14.71 37.87 -21.63
C GLY A 399 -13.81 37.46 -20.47
N ASP A 400 -13.95 36.22 -19.95
CA ASP A 400 -13.03 35.59 -18.97
C ASP A 400 -11.67 35.23 -19.60
N ASN A 401 -11.05 36.22 -20.24
CA ASN A 401 -9.75 36.16 -20.89
C ASN A 401 -8.63 36.67 -19.95
N SER A 402 -8.92 36.80 -18.65
CA SER A 402 -7.98 37.16 -17.59
C SER A 402 -7.04 35.99 -17.28
N ASP A 403 -6.08 35.79 -18.18
CA ASP A 403 -5.01 34.78 -18.18
C ASP A 403 -5.45 33.31 -18.01
N ILE A 404 -4.99 32.46 -18.93
CA ILE A 404 -5.09 30.98 -18.83
C ILE A 404 -4.06 30.44 -17.80
N ALA A 405 -3.80 31.22 -16.75
CA ALA A 405 -3.12 30.79 -15.54
C ALA A 405 -3.83 29.57 -14.95
N SER A 406 -3.10 28.79 -14.14
CA SER A 406 -3.73 27.73 -13.36
C SER A 406 -4.74 28.34 -12.40
N LEU A 407 -6.03 28.03 -12.61
CA LEU A 407 -7.06 28.08 -11.58
C LEU A 407 -6.60 27.15 -10.47
N LYS A 408 -5.89 27.73 -9.49
CA LYS A 408 -5.46 27.02 -8.29
C LYS A 408 -6.75 26.77 -7.51
N ILE A 409 -7.23 25.54 -7.63
CA ILE A 409 -8.46 25.00 -7.01
C ILE A 409 -8.50 25.27 -5.51
N ILE A 410 -7.32 25.30 -4.88
CA ILE A 410 -7.10 25.97 -3.60
C ILE A 410 -6.75 27.43 -3.94
N PRO A 411 -7.67 28.41 -3.78
CA PRO A 411 -7.29 29.81 -3.89
C PRO A 411 -6.16 30.06 -2.88
N LYS A 412 -5.14 30.84 -3.27
CA LYS A 412 -4.07 31.23 -2.36
C LYS A 412 -4.42 32.56 -1.70
N PRO A 413 -5.03 32.60 -0.50
CA PRO A 413 -4.98 33.82 0.30
C PRO A 413 -3.50 34.15 0.55
N GLU A 414 -3.12 35.40 0.30
CA GLU A 414 -1.81 35.92 0.67
C GLU A 414 -1.76 36.03 2.20
N GLY A 415 -0.99 35.14 2.83
CA GLY A 415 -1.18 34.85 4.25
C GLY A 415 0.05 34.28 4.94
N SER A 416 -0.05 34.16 6.25
CA SER A 416 0.93 33.50 7.11
C SER A 416 0.82 31.96 7.01
N LEU A 417 -0.40 31.41 7.02
CA LEU A 417 -0.66 29.97 6.99
C LEU A 417 -0.14 29.32 5.71
N ASN A 418 -0.40 29.95 4.55
CA ASN A 418 0.07 29.44 3.26
C ASN A 418 1.61 29.45 3.13
N ARG A 419 2.31 30.37 3.82
CA ARG A 419 3.78 30.38 3.85
C ARG A 419 4.33 29.25 4.71
N ALA A 420 3.74 28.98 5.87
CA ALA A 420 4.08 27.81 6.69
C ALA A 420 3.81 26.49 5.95
N ALA A 421 2.65 26.35 5.29
CA ALA A 421 2.29 25.17 4.50
C ALA A 421 3.27 24.90 3.33
N MET A 422 3.64 25.93 2.58
CA MET A 422 4.59 25.82 1.46
C MET A 422 6.04 25.57 1.92
N THR A 423 6.43 26.12 3.08
CA THR A 423 7.77 25.92 3.63
C THR A 423 7.91 24.50 4.19
N GLY A 424 6.90 24.04 4.93
CA GLY A 424 6.88 22.75 5.63
C GLY A 424 7.87 22.68 6.79
N SER A 425 7.56 21.87 7.81
CA SER A 425 8.38 21.73 9.03
C SER A 425 9.86 21.53 8.71
N GLN A 426 10.71 22.30 9.39
CA GLN A 426 12.16 22.25 9.31
C GLN A 426 12.71 21.22 10.30
N LEU A 427 12.12 21.13 11.49
CA LEU A 427 12.35 20.05 12.46
C LEU A 427 12.13 18.66 11.84
N ALA A 428 11.12 18.48 10.98
CA ALA A 428 10.92 17.23 10.25
C ALA A 428 12.07 16.91 9.27
N LYS A 429 12.62 17.92 8.59
CA LYS A 429 13.75 17.76 7.65
C LYS A 429 15.03 17.43 8.41
N ASP A 430 15.33 18.19 9.46
CA ASP A 430 16.48 18.01 10.34
C ASP A 430 16.50 16.63 11.00
N LEU A 431 15.36 16.16 11.53
CA LEU A 431 15.26 14.82 12.12
C LEU A 431 15.40 13.72 11.05
N LYS A 432 14.86 13.92 9.84
CA LYS A 432 15.01 13.00 8.70
C LYS A 432 16.48 12.90 8.27
N GLU A 433 17.22 14.00 8.24
CA GLU A 433 18.66 14.00 7.94
C GLU A 433 19.49 13.37 9.08
N LYS A 434 19.26 13.78 10.34
CA LYS A 434 19.92 13.19 11.52
C LYS A 434 19.71 11.68 11.57
N LYS A 435 18.51 11.20 11.28
CA LYS A 435 18.15 9.77 11.21
C LYS A 435 18.82 9.05 10.03
N LEU A 436 18.89 9.68 8.85
CA LEU A 436 19.62 9.16 7.69
C LEU A 436 21.13 9.04 7.98
N LYS A 437 21.72 10.05 8.64
CA LYS A 437 23.12 10.05 9.08
C LYS A 437 23.38 8.96 10.12
N ALA A 438 22.56 8.87 11.16
CA ALA A 438 22.67 7.83 12.18
C ALA A 438 22.50 6.41 11.61
N LEU A 439 21.59 6.22 10.63
CA LEU A 439 21.44 4.95 9.92
C LEU A 439 22.68 4.62 9.06
N ARG A 440 23.27 5.63 8.39
CA ARG A 440 24.51 5.49 7.61
C ARG A 440 25.69 5.14 8.52
N GLU A 441 25.79 5.75 9.70
CA GLU A 441 26.81 5.45 10.72
C GLU A 441 26.61 4.06 11.35
N LYS A 442 25.38 3.65 11.69
CA LYS A 442 25.09 2.27 12.13
C LYS A 442 25.47 1.26 11.05
N ARG A 443 25.13 1.52 9.78
CA ARG A 443 25.51 0.67 8.64
C ARG A 443 27.03 0.60 8.43
N LEU A 444 27.76 1.72 8.59
CA LEU A 444 29.22 1.75 8.54
C LEU A 444 29.85 0.97 9.71
N LYS A 445 29.27 1.04 10.92
CA LYS A 445 29.71 0.22 12.08
C LYS A 445 29.46 -1.27 11.86
N GLN A 446 28.30 -1.65 11.30
CA GLN A 446 28.00 -3.04 10.93
C GLN A 446 28.93 -3.56 9.82
N ILE A 447 29.26 -2.72 8.82
CA ILE A 447 30.24 -3.08 7.78
C ILE A 447 31.63 -3.28 8.39
N LYS A 448 32.11 -2.38 9.24
CA LYS A 448 33.39 -2.55 9.96
C LYS A 448 33.41 -3.85 10.78
N LYS A 449 32.38 -4.08 11.60
CA LYS A 449 32.26 -5.32 12.40
C LYS A 449 32.28 -6.61 11.54
N LYS A 450 31.87 -6.54 10.26
CA LYS A 450 31.98 -7.65 9.30
C LYS A 450 33.30 -7.73 8.51
N THR A 451 34.09 -6.65 8.43
CA THR A 451 35.48 -6.73 7.93
C THR A 451 36.46 -7.17 9.00
N ASP A 452 36.18 -6.86 10.27
CA ASP A 452 37.10 -7.10 11.38
C ASP A 452 37.01 -8.54 11.93
N ASP A 453 35.89 -9.25 11.71
CA ASP A 453 35.74 -10.69 12.02
C ASP A 453 34.85 -11.42 10.98
N PRO A 454 35.43 -12.20 10.04
CA PRO A 454 34.68 -13.00 9.07
C PRO A 454 34.20 -14.37 9.59
N LEU A 455 34.55 -14.76 10.84
CA LEU A 455 34.17 -16.02 11.47
C LEU A 455 33.05 -15.85 12.51
N SER A 456 32.62 -14.62 12.81
CA SER A 456 31.51 -14.28 13.72
C SER A 456 30.12 -14.81 13.31
N ASN A 457 29.97 -15.48 12.15
CA ASN A 457 28.72 -16.14 11.76
C ASN A 457 28.49 -17.41 12.60
N LYS A 458 28.05 -17.22 13.85
CA LYS A 458 27.20 -18.21 14.54
C LYS A 458 25.74 -17.91 14.20
N ASP A 459 24.97 -18.96 13.98
CA ASP A 459 23.52 -18.87 13.75
C ASP A 459 22.79 -18.51 15.05
N GLY A 460 22.87 -17.23 15.44
CA GLY A 460 22.01 -16.63 16.44
C GLY A 460 20.59 -16.49 15.92
N ASP A 461 19.60 -16.64 16.81
CA ASP A 461 18.19 -16.60 16.45
C ASP A 461 17.82 -15.24 15.82
N ALA A 462 17.30 -15.27 14.60
CA ALA A 462 17.11 -14.08 13.74
C ALA A 462 16.02 -13.10 14.24
N ASN A 463 15.48 -13.34 15.44
CA ASN A 463 14.47 -12.53 16.12
C ASN A 463 15.05 -11.46 17.05
N ASP A 464 16.27 -11.63 17.60
CA ASP A 464 16.86 -10.66 18.55
C ASP A 464 17.45 -9.41 17.84
N ASP A 465 18.10 -9.59 16.69
CA ASP A 465 18.63 -8.48 15.86
C ASP A 465 17.53 -7.49 15.42
N ASP A 466 16.27 -7.96 15.33
CA ASP A 466 15.12 -7.16 14.92
C ASP A 466 14.66 -6.16 15.99
N ASP A 467 14.68 -6.57 17.26
CA ASP A 467 14.27 -5.70 18.37
C ASP A 467 15.38 -4.72 18.75
N GLU A 468 16.64 -4.86 18.27
CA GLU A 468 17.68 -3.82 18.41
C GLU A 468 17.38 -2.58 17.54
N LEU A 469 16.93 -2.78 16.29
CA LEU A 469 16.85 -1.75 15.26
C LEU A 469 15.63 -0.81 15.34
N LEU A 470 14.54 -1.21 16.00
CA LEU A 470 13.34 -0.40 16.21
C LEU A 470 13.62 0.87 17.04
N SER A 471 12.80 1.92 16.87
CA SER A 471 12.80 3.05 17.82
C SER A 471 12.30 2.57 19.20
N GLU A 472 12.82 3.11 20.30
CA GLU A 472 12.42 2.72 21.66
C GLU A 472 10.90 2.87 21.88
N TRP A 473 10.32 3.96 21.38
CA TRP A 473 8.87 4.19 21.37
C TRP A 473 8.09 3.04 20.69
N GLN A 474 8.62 2.48 19.60
CA GLN A 474 8.00 1.35 18.89
C GLN A 474 8.14 0.04 19.68
N LYS A 475 9.26 -0.16 20.39
CA LYS A 475 9.47 -1.33 21.27
C LYS A 475 8.51 -1.29 22.46
N ALA A 476 8.34 -0.12 23.08
CA ALA A 476 7.38 0.09 24.16
C ALA A 476 5.94 -0.20 23.68
N ASN A 477 5.54 0.35 22.53
CA ASN A 477 4.19 0.16 21.98
C ASN A 477 3.87 -1.25 21.46
N LYS A 478 4.86 -2.15 21.30
CA LYS A 478 4.65 -3.57 20.97
C LYS A 478 4.23 -4.44 22.16
N LYS A 479 4.64 -4.12 23.39
CA LYS A 479 4.65 -5.09 24.52
C LYS A 479 3.39 -5.06 25.40
N SER A 480 2.38 -4.27 25.07
CA SER A 480 1.09 -4.21 25.76
C SER A 480 0.11 -5.27 25.25
N LYS A 481 -0.55 -5.99 26.17
CA LYS A 481 -1.70 -6.86 25.84
C LYS A 481 -2.93 -5.97 25.58
N ILE A 482 -3.51 -6.07 24.40
CA ILE A 482 -4.73 -5.35 24.01
C ILE A 482 -5.90 -5.82 24.87
N SER A 483 -6.64 -4.88 25.46
CA SER A 483 -7.86 -5.17 26.21
C SER A 483 -9.05 -4.45 25.57
N TYR A 484 -10.02 -5.20 25.06
CA TYR A 484 -11.25 -4.61 24.55
C TYR A 484 -11.94 -3.80 25.67
N GLY A 485 -12.29 -2.55 25.36
CA GLY A 485 -12.65 -1.54 26.36
C GLY A 485 -13.83 -1.92 27.25
N LYS A 486 -13.93 -1.23 28.40
CA LYS A 486 -15.02 -1.44 29.37
C LYS A 486 -16.39 -1.36 28.68
N LYS A 487 -17.22 -2.38 28.91
CA LYS A 487 -18.67 -2.21 28.82
C LYS A 487 -19.12 -1.24 29.91
N SER A 488 -20.06 -0.37 29.56
CA SER A 488 -20.76 0.55 30.45
C SER A 488 -21.69 -0.20 31.42
N ASP A 489 -21.78 0.28 32.66
CA ASP A 489 -22.62 -0.34 33.69
C ASP A 489 -24.13 -0.02 33.59
N MET A 490 -24.52 0.97 32.75
CA MET A 490 -25.92 1.34 32.47
C MET A 490 -26.59 0.41 31.45
N SER A 491 -27.92 0.23 31.54
CA SER A 491 -28.68 -0.49 30.51
C SER A 491 -28.78 0.30 29.19
N ILE A 492 -28.95 -0.44 28.09
CA ILE A 492 -29.11 0.13 26.73
C ILE A 492 -30.30 1.10 26.66
N ALA A 493 -31.43 0.77 27.28
CA ALA A 493 -32.62 1.62 27.25
C ALA A 493 -32.42 2.96 27.97
N GLU A 494 -31.69 2.97 29.10
CA GLU A 494 -31.35 4.20 29.83
C GLU A 494 -30.35 5.05 29.04
N GLN A 495 -29.36 4.42 28.39
CA GLN A 495 -28.44 5.11 27.48
C GLN A 495 -29.19 5.84 26.36
N ARG A 496 -30.07 5.11 25.63
CA ARG A 496 -30.89 5.67 24.54
C ARG A 496 -31.75 6.84 25.04
N LYS A 497 -32.45 6.70 26.16
CA LYS A 497 -33.27 7.76 26.78
C LYS A 497 -32.46 8.99 27.22
N SER A 498 -31.17 8.83 27.54
CA SER A 498 -30.33 9.94 27.97
C SER A 498 -29.92 10.88 26.82
N LEU A 499 -29.86 10.39 25.58
CA LEU A 499 -29.29 11.12 24.43
C LEU A 499 -30.11 12.37 24.09
N PRO A 500 -29.46 13.50 23.71
CA PRO A 500 -30.17 14.76 23.40
C PRO A 500 -31.34 14.60 22.43
N VAL A 501 -31.16 13.80 21.37
CA VAL A 501 -32.19 13.53 20.36
C VAL A 501 -33.48 12.90 20.93
N PHE A 502 -33.41 12.16 22.05
CA PHE A 502 -34.60 11.56 22.66
C PHE A 502 -35.60 12.63 23.14
N LYS A 503 -35.11 13.80 23.62
CA LYS A 503 -35.95 14.92 24.06
C LYS A 503 -36.77 15.55 22.93
N MET A 504 -36.35 15.37 21.68
CA MET A 504 -36.98 15.95 20.49
C MET A 504 -37.65 14.88 19.61
N ARG A 505 -37.84 13.65 20.13
CA ARG A 505 -38.38 12.52 19.36
C ARG A 505 -39.73 12.82 18.71
N SER A 506 -40.69 13.37 19.47
CA SER A 506 -42.03 13.67 18.92
C SER A 506 -41.92 14.71 17.81
N GLN A 507 -41.35 15.88 18.10
CA GLN A 507 -41.13 16.97 17.14
C GLN A 507 -40.39 16.51 15.86
N LEU A 508 -39.45 15.56 15.99
CA LEU A 508 -38.79 14.95 14.82
C LEU A 508 -39.78 14.16 13.95
N LEU A 509 -40.60 13.29 14.56
CA LEU A 509 -41.57 12.47 13.84
C LEU A 509 -42.66 13.36 13.22
N ASP A 510 -43.19 14.31 13.97
CA ASP A 510 -44.17 15.31 13.51
C ASP A 510 -43.64 16.03 12.23
N LEU A 511 -42.39 16.52 12.27
CA LEU A 511 -41.76 17.19 11.14
C LEU A 511 -41.47 16.27 9.94
N VAL A 512 -41.13 14.99 10.18
CA VAL A 512 -40.92 14.01 9.11
C VAL A 512 -42.25 13.63 8.45
N ASP A 513 -43.35 13.54 9.20
CA ASP A 513 -44.68 13.27 8.65
C ASP A 513 -45.17 14.44 7.78
N GLU A 514 -45.06 15.68 8.28
CA GLU A 514 -45.46 16.89 7.55
C GLU A 514 -44.62 17.16 6.29
N ASN A 515 -43.30 17.00 6.35
CA ASN A 515 -42.38 17.51 5.32
C ASN A 515 -41.76 16.38 4.48
N GLN A 516 -41.52 16.62 3.19
CA GLN A 516 -40.80 15.65 2.34
C GLN A 516 -39.28 15.69 2.54
N PHE A 517 -38.75 16.89 2.76
CA PHE A 517 -37.34 17.15 3.04
C PHE A 517 -37.19 17.71 4.46
N LEU A 518 -36.19 17.26 5.21
CA LEU A 518 -35.88 17.77 6.54
C LEU A 518 -34.37 17.87 6.75
N VAL A 519 -33.86 19.06 7.06
CA VAL A 519 -32.46 19.28 7.45
C VAL A 519 -32.35 19.19 8.96
N ILE A 520 -31.38 18.43 9.45
CA ILE A 520 -31.19 18.17 10.88
C ILE A 520 -29.76 18.52 11.28
N VAL A 521 -29.62 19.60 12.02
CA VAL A 521 -28.35 20.06 12.60
C VAL A 521 -28.24 19.49 14.00
N GLY A 522 -27.12 18.84 14.30
CA GLY A 522 -26.83 18.42 15.67
C GLY A 522 -25.40 17.94 15.81
N GLU A 523 -24.79 18.26 16.94
CA GLU A 523 -23.41 17.89 17.25
C GLU A 523 -23.17 16.38 17.16
N THR A 524 -21.94 15.99 16.85
CA THR A 524 -21.48 14.60 16.94
C THR A 524 -21.67 14.08 18.37
N GLY A 525 -22.30 12.91 18.54
CA GLY A 525 -22.61 12.34 19.87
C GLY A 525 -23.99 12.71 20.44
N SER A 526 -24.76 13.60 19.78
CA SER A 526 -26.15 13.89 20.14
C SER A 526 -27.14 12.72 19.93
N GLY A 527 -26.69 11.66 19.24
CA GLY A 527 -27.46 10.45 18.95
C GLY A 527 -28.01 10.34 17.52
N LYS A 528 -27.70 11.28 16.61
CA LYS A 528 -28.30 11.36 15.26
C LYS A 528 -28.38 10.00 14.54
N THR A 529 -27.22 9.49 14.13
CA THR A 529 -27.08 8.31 13.25
C THR A 529 -27.57 7.01 13.86
N THR A 530 -27.57 6.90 15.20
CA THR A 530 -28.02 5.69 15.91
C THR A 530 -29.51 5.72 16.20
N GLN A 531 -30.09 6.86 16.59
CA GLN A 531 -31.47 6.90 17.08
C GLN A 531 -32.51 7.25 16.02
N LEU A 532 -32.21 8.10 15.03
CA LEU A 532 -33.24 8.54 14.07
C LEU A 532 -33.82 7.36 13.27
N THR A 533 -32.94 6.49 12.76
CA THR A 533 -33.33 5.27 12.05
C THR A 533 -34.18 4.33 12.92
N GLN A 534 -33.85 4.19 14.20
CA GLN A 534 -34.64 3.41 15.16
C GLN A 534 -36.01 4.06 15.42
N TYR A 535 -36.10 5.38 15.58
CA TYR A 535 -37.39 6.05 15.80
C TYR A 535 -38.32 5.93 14.58
N LEU A 536 -37.79 6.08 13.36
CA LEU A 536 -38.55 5.88 12.11
C LEU A 536 -39.02 4.42 11.94
N MET A 537 -38.20 3.44 12.32
CA MET A 537 -38.56 2.03 12.31
C MET A 537 -39.65 1.72 13.36
N GLU A 538 -39.51 2.23 14.58
CA GLU A 538 -40.48 2.09 15.67
C GLU A 538 -41.84 2.75 15.34
N ASP A 539 -41.82 3.84 14.56
CA ASP A 539 -43.01 4.52 14.04
C ASP A 539 -43.68 3.80 12.84
N GLY A 540 -42.95 2.87 12.21
CA GLY A 540 -43.46 1.96 11.19
C GLY A 540 -43.14 2.34 9.74
N TYR A 541 -42.22 3.29 9.49
CA TYR A 541 -41.75 3.61 8.15
C TYR A 541 -41.11 2.41 7.43
N SER A 542 -40.57 1.43 8.18
CA SER A 542 -40.04 0.17 7.65
C SER A 542 -41.11 -0.69 6.96
N ARG A 543 -42.39 -0.55 7.31
CA ARG A 543 -43.51 -1.28 6.69
C ARG A 543 -43.81 -0.84 5.26
N ARG A 544 -43.38 0.37 4.87
CA ARG A 544 -43.59 0.94 3.52
C ARG A 544 -42.40 0.72 2.58
N GLY A 545 -41.25 0.32 3.11
CA GLY A 545 -39.97 0.23 2.41
C GLY A 545 -38.81 0.32 3.38
N VAL A 546 -37.59 0.06 2.91
CA VAL A 546 -36.40 0.06 3.77
C VAL A 546 -36.03 1.49 4.18
N ILE A 547 -35.56 1.67 5.42
CA ILE A 547 -34.96 2.91 5.90
C ILE A 547 -33.47 2.89 5.53
N GLY A 548 -33.08 3.71 4.56
CA GLY A 548 -31.69 3.85 4.13
C GLY A 548 -30.96 4.92 4.95
N CYS A 549 -29.78 4.61 5.48
CA CYS A 549 -28.87 5.61 6.04
C CYS A 549 -27.54 5.53 5.29
N THR A 550 -27.05 6.65 4.76
CA THR A 550 -25.71 6.71 4.18
C THR A 550 -24.68 7.20 5.20
N GLN A 551 -23.41 6.99 4.87
CA GLN A 551 -22.23 7.42 5.61
C GLN A 551 -21.10 7.64 4.60
N PRO A 552 -20.33 8.74 4.67
CA PRO A 552 -19.17 8.91 3.80
C PRO A 552 -18.08 7.85 4.04
N ARG A 553 -18.02 7.25 5.24
CA ARG A 553 -16.94 6.32 5.63
C ARG A 553 -17.43 4.90 5.95
N ARG A 554 -16.80 3.92 5.28
CA ARG A 554 -17.07 2.47 5.43
C ARG A 554 -17.02 1.99 6.88
N VAL A 555 -16.05 2.44 7.67
CA VAL A 555 -15.89 1.99 9.07
C VAL A 555 -17.05 2.48 9.94
N ALA A 556 -17.55 3.70 9.70
CA ALA A 556 -18.70 4.25 10.41
C ALA A 556 -19.99 3.50 10.04
N ALA A 557 -20.23 3.21 8.76
CA ALA A 557 -21.36 2.40 8.32
C ALA A 557 -21.42 1.02 9.02
N ILE A 558 -20.28 0.32 9.11
CA ILE A 558 -20.19 -0.98 9.79
C ILE A 558 -20.36 -0.84 11.32
N SER A 559 -19.69 0.13 11.95
CA SER A 559 -19.72 0.28 13.41
C SER A 559 -21.08 0.74 13.92
N VAL A 560 -21.74 1.67 13.21
CA VAL A 560 -23.10 2.12 13.53
C VAL A 560 -24.11 1.00 13.28
N ALA A 561 -24.05 0.28 12.16
CA ALA A 561 -24.93 -0.87 11.92
C ALA A 561 -24.79 -1.94 13.02
N LYS A 562 -23.55 -2.26 13.42
CA LYS A 562 -23.30 -3.18 14.54
C LYS A 562 -23.89 -2.65 15.84
N ARG A 563 -23.59 -1.41 16.22
CA ARG A 563 -24.11 -0.78 17.45
C ARG A 563 -25.63 -0.72 17.47
N VAL A 564 -26.27 -0.39 16.35
CA VAL A 564 -27.75 -0.33 16.26
C VAL A 564 -28.36 -1.73 16.25
N SER A 565 -27.70 -2.75 15.68
CA SER A 565 -28.13 -4.15 15.85
C SER A 565 -28.08 -4.60 17.31
N GLU A 566 -27.05 -4.17 18.06
CA GLU A 566 -26.91 -4.40 19.51
C GLU A 566 -27.94 -3.61 20.33
N GLU A 567 -28.31 -2.39 19.92
CA GLU A 567 -29.34 -1.56 20.59
C GLU A 567 -30.78 -2.02 20.34
N VAL A 568 -31.06 -2.58 19.16
CA VAL A 568 -32.36 -3.19 18.80
C VAL A 568 -32.48 -4.63 19.33
N GLY A 569 -31.35 -5.28 19.66
CA GLY A 569 -31.32 -6.68 20.12
C GLY A 569 -31.37 -7.72 19.00
N CYS A 570 -31.08 -7.33 17.76
CA CYS A 570 -31.14 -8.21 16.58
C CYS A 570 -29.75 -8.68 16.14
N LYS A 571 -29.69 -9.80 15.40
CA LYS A 571 -28.43 -10.28 14.80
C LYS A 571 -28.17 -9.53 13.49
N LEU A 572 -27.10 -8.73 13.47
CA LEU A 572 -26.59 -7.97 12.32
C LEU A 572 -26.68 -8.79 11.00
N GLY A 573 -27.45 -8.26 10.04
CA GLY A 573 -27.80 -8.92 8.79
C GLY A 573 -29.29 -9.29 8.65
N HIS A 574 -30.07 -9.29 9.73
CA HIS A 574 -31.54 -9.33 9.70
C HIS A 574 -32.08 -7.88 9.66
N GLN A 575 -32.96 -7.49 10.59
CA GLN A 575 -33.60 -6.17 10.68
C GLN A 575 -32.63 -4.99 10.51
N VAL A 576 -31.46 -5.04 11.15
CA VAL A 576 -30.39 -4.06 10.94
C VAL A 576 -29.28 -4.72 10.10
N GLY A 577 -29.01 -4.15 8.94
CA GLY A 577 -27.99 -4.61 8.01
C GLY A 577 -27.11 -3.47 7.48
N TYR A 578 -26.04 -3.83 6.77
CA TYR A 578 -25.21 -2.87 6.05
C TYR A 578 -24.78 -3.32 4.66
N LYS A 579 -24.44 -2.35 3.81
CA LYS A 579 -24.02 -2.54 2.42
C LYS A 579 -22.84 -1.60 2.08
N VAL A 580 -21.63 -2.13 1.98
CA VAL A 580 -20.42 -1.32 1.73
C VAL A 580 -19.49 -1.99 0.73
N ARG A 581 -18.62 -1.20 0.08
CA ARG A 581 -17.73 -1.74 -0.96
C ARG A 581 -16.87 -2.90 -0.42
N PHE A 582 -17.10 -4.09 -0.97
CA PHE A 582 -16.51 -5.39 -0.65
C PHE A 582 -16.93 -6.05 0.68
N ASP A 583 -17.99 -5.61 1.35
CA ASP A 583 -18.55 -6.31 2.53
C ASP A 583 -20.04 -5.95 2.69
N ASP A 584 -20.92 -6.91 2.42
CA ASP A 584 -22.39 -6.73 2.43
C ASP A 584 -23.01 -7.72 3.42
N LYS A 585 -23.81 -7.21 4.37
CA LYS A 585 -24.54 -8.01 5.37
C LYS A 585 -25.95 -7.45 5.58
N TYR A 586 -26.87 -7.86 4.71
CA TYR A 586 -28.31 -7.57 4.77
C TYR A 586 -29.08 -8.76 4.18
N GLY A 587 -30.36 -8.89 4.51
CA GLY A 587 -31.27 -9.92 4.04
C GLY A 587 -32.55 -9.34 3.42
N PRO A 588 -33.56 -10.17 3.12
CA PRO A 588 -34.89 -9.68 2.77
C PRO A 588 -35.56 -8.97 3.95
N ASP A 589 -35.28 -9.42 5.18
CA ASP A 589 -35.88 -8.93 6.43
C ASP A 589 -35.22 -7.64 6.98
N THR A 590 -34.42 -6.94 6.17
CA THR A 590 -33.67 -5.75 6.61
C THR A 590 -34.50 -4.47 6.53
N GLU A 591 -34.98 -4.02 7.69
CA GLU A 591 -35.75 -2.78 7.90
C GLU A 591 -34.87 -1.52 7.88
N ILE A 592 -33.67 -1.58 8.47
CA ILE A 592 -32.69 -0.47 8.50
C ILE A 592 -31.41 -0.91 7.78
N LYS A 593 -31.04 -0.18 6.73
CA LYS A 593 -29.86 -0.46 5.89
C LYS A 593 -28.87 0.70 5.96
N TYR A 594 -27.73 0.47 6.62
CA TYR A 594 -26.60 1.41 6.61
C TYR A 594 -25.70 1.16 5.40
N MET A 595 -25.28 2.20 4.68
CA MET A 595 -24.43 2.03 3.50
C MET A 595 -23.46 3.19 3.32
N THR A 596 -22.44 3.01 2.47
CA THR A 596 -21.64 4.16 2.00
C THR A 596 -22.35 4.89 0.87
N ASP A 597 -22.22 6.20 0.77
CA ASP A 597 -22.87 7.05 -0.25
C ASP A 597 -22.75 6.46 -1.67
N GLY A 598 -21.52 6.12 -2.09
CA GLY A 598 -21.23 5.49 -3.38
C GLY A 598 -21.74 4.04 -3.57
N MET A 599 -22.51 3.50 -2.62
CA MET A 599 -23.32 2.28 -2.79
C MET A 599 -24.79 2.64 -3.03
N LEU A 600 -25.35 3.64 -2.32
CA LEU A 600 -26.68 4.19 -2.65
C LEU A 600 -26.70 4.80 -4.05
N GLN A 601 -25.63 5.51 -4.42
CA GLN A 601 -25.43 6.07 -5.76
C GLN A 601 -25.48 5.00 -6.88
N ARG A 602 -25.07 3.76 -6.59
CA ARG A 602 -25.20 2.61 -7.51
C ARG A 602 -26.54 1.91 -7.45
N GLU A 603 -27.30 2.06 -6.37
CA GLU A 603 -28.71 1.67 -6.39
C GLU A 603 -29.53 2.69 -7.19
N ALA A 604 -29.19 3.99 -7.15
CA ALA A 604 -29.78 5.03 -8.00
C ALA A 604 -29.60 4.77 -9.51
N LEU A 605 -28.46 4.21 -9.92
CA LEU A 605 -28.21 3.78 -11.32
C LEU A 605 -29.22 2.72 -11.80
N ILE A 606 -29.61 1.81 -10.91
CA ILE A 606 -30.44 0.64 -11.24
C ILE A 606 -31.93 0.94 -11.02
N ASP A 607 -32.23 1.85 -10.08
CA ASP A 607 -33.56 2.25 -9.64
C ASP A 607 -33.57 3.77 -9.37
N PRO A 608 -33.71 4.61 -10.42
CA PRO A 608 -33.70 6.07 -10.29
C PRO A 608 -34.84 6.65 -9.43
N ASN A 609 -35.90 5.87 -9.16
CA ASN A 609 -37.01 6.26 -8.30
C ASN A 609 -36.87 5.73 -6.85
N MET A 610 -35.77 5.05 -6.53
CA MET A 610 -35.48 4.49 -5.20
C MET A 610 -36.63 3.65 -4.62
N SER A 611 -37.32 2.86 -5.46
CA SER A 611 -38.58 2.17 -5.14
C SER A 611 -38.53 1.31 -3.87
N LYS A 612 -37.33 0.82 -3.50
CA LYS A 612 -37.08 -0.02 -2.32
C LYS A 612 -37.04 0.74 -1.00
N TYR A 613 -37.03 2.06 -1.02
CA TYR A 613 -36.88 2.92 0.15
C TYR A 613 -38.15 3.73 0.45
N SER A 614 -38.43 3.89 1.74
CA SER A 614 -39.46 4.79 2.28
C SER A 614 -38.86 6.08 2.83
N VAL A 615 -37.71 5.97 3.52
CA VAL A 615 -36.92 7.09 4.02
C VAL A 615 -35.46 6.91 3.65
N ILE A 616 -34.81 8.00 3.20
CA ILE A 616 -33.36 8.04 2.98
C ILE A 616 -32.76 9.16 3.83
N MET A 617 -31.87 8.80 4.76
CA MET A 617 -31.08 9.72 5.56
C MET A 617 -29.66 9.83 4.99
N LEU A 618 -29.27 11.02 4.52
CA LEU A 618 -27.90 11.35 4.14
C LEU A 618 -27.20 11.98 5.35
N ASP A 619 -26.25 11.27 5.94
CA ASP A 619 -25.60 11.68 7.20
C ASP A 619 -24.13 12.09 7.02
N GLU A 620 -23.70 12.98 7.91
CA GLU A 620 -22.47 13.78 7.80
C GLU A 620 -22.34 14.48 6.43
N ALA A 621 -23.48 14.97 5.92
CA ALA A 621 -23.62 15.72 4.67
C ALA A 621 -22.66 16.93 4.54
N HIS A 622 -22.12 17.40 5.65
CA HIS A 622 -21.10 18.44 5.72
C HIS A 622 -19.73 18.03 5.14
N GLU A 623 -19.47 16.73 4.92
CA GLU A 623 -18.24 16.25 4.27
C GLU A 623 -18.22 16.52 2.75
N ARG A 624 -19.38 16.79 2.14
CA ARG A 624 -19.53 17.24 0.73
C ARG A 624 -18.72 16.40 -0.27
N THR A 625 -18.85 15.08 -0.16
CA THR A 625 -18.21 14.13 -1.09
C THR A 625 -18.90 14.17 -2.46
N ILE A 626 -18.19 13.78 -3.53
CA ILE A 626 -18.80 13.77 -4.88
C ILE A 626 -20.06 12.88 -4.91
N ALA A 627 -20.04 11.76 -4.19
CA ALA A 627 -21.18 10.86 -4.10
C ALA A 627 -22.36 11.47 -3.33
N THR A 628 -22.09 12.26 -2.28
CA THR A 628 -23.13 12.99 -1.53
C THR A 628 -23.79 14.06 -2.40
N ASP A 629 -22.98 14.87 -3.08
CA ASP A 629 -23.44 15.98 -3.90
C ASP A 629 -24.27 15.53 -5.10
N VAL A 630 -23.89 14.43 -5.73
CA VAL A 630 -24.68 13.78 -6.78
C VAL A 630 -25.95 13.16 -6.21
N LEU A 631 -25.90 12.53 -5.03
CA LEU A 631 -27.10 12.00 -4.38
C LEU A 631 -28.12 13.09 -4.01
N PHE A 632 -27.69 14.31 -3.62
CA PHE A 632 -28.63 15.41 -3.37
C PHE A 632 -29.52 15.69 -4.60
N ALA A 633 -28.91 15.82 -5.78
CA ALA A 633 -29.63 16.12 -7.01
C ALA A 633 -30.49 14.93 -7.49
N LEU A 634 -29.95 13.71 -7.43
CA LEU A 634 -30.68 12.50 -7.81
C LEU A 634 -31.89 12.24 -6.90
N LEU A 635 -31.73 12.39 -5.58
CA LEU A 635 -32.83 12.23 -4.64
C LEU A 635 -33.84 13.36 -4.74
N LYS A 636 -33.42 14.61 -5.00
CA LYS A 636 -34.34 15.72 -5.30
C LYS A 636 -35.17 15.45 -6.56
N LYS A 637 -34.57 14.84 -7.61
CA LYS A 637 -35.29 14.37 -8.81
C LYS A 637 -36.24 13.20 -8.50
N ALA A 638 -35.81 12.21 -7.72
CA ALA A 638 -36.64 11.07 -7.32
C ALA A 638 -37.85 11.51 -6.46
N ALA A 639 -37.64 12.44 -5.52
CA ALA A 639 -38.68 13.01 -4.65
C ALA A 639 -39.77 13.77 -5.43
N ARG A 640 -39.43 14.46 -6.51
CA ARG A 640 -40.41 15.07 -7.43
C ARG A 640 -41.32 14.03 -8.10
N ASN A 641 -40.81 12.81 -8.34
CA ASN A 641 -41.59 11.70 -8.88
C ASN A 641 -42.33 10.88 -7.81
N ARG A 642 -41.86 10.93 -6.55
CA ARG A 642 -42.35 10.15 -5.41
C ARG A 642 -42.58 11.03 -4.18
N PRO A 643 -43.78 11.63 -4.02
CA PRO A 643 -44.12 12.43 -2.83
C PRO A 643 -44.16 11.59 -1.53
N ASP A 644 -44.19 10.27 -1.64
CA ASP A 644 -44.14 9.32 -0.51
C ASP A 644 -42.70 9.07 0.01
N LEU A 645 -41.67 9.37 -0.79
CA LEU A 645 -40.27 9.23 -0.39
C LEU A 645 -39.84 10.42 0.49
N LYS A 646 -39.48 10.13 1.74
CA LYS A 646 -38.94 11.11 2.70
C LYS A 646 -37.41 11.19 2.62
N ILE A 647 -36.85 12.39 2.65
CA ILE A 647 -35.40 12.64 2.61
C ILE A 647 -34.98 13.46 3.83
N ILE A 648 -34.03 12.92 4.59
CA ILE A 648 -33.47 13.56 5.78
C ILE A 648 -31.98 13.85 5.53
N VAL A 649 -31.53 15.06 5.82
CA VAL A 649 -30.13 15.47 5.64
C VAL A 649 -29.56 15.88 7.00
N THR A 650 -28.73 15.01 7.58
CA THR A 650 -28.11 15.26 8.89
C THR A 650 -26.72 15.86 8.76
N SER A 651 -26.48 16.94 9.50
CA SER A 651 -25.23 17.71 9.51
C SER A 651 -24.75 17.98 10.94
N ALA A 652 -23.45 18.23 11.08
CA ALA A 652 -22.81 18.70 12.31
C ALA A 652 -22.36 20.18 12.23
N THR A 653 -22.62 20.87 11.10
CA THR A 653 -22.14 22.24 10.84
C THR A 653 -23.29 23.25 10.67
N LEU A 654 -22.93 24.54 10.77
CA LEU A 654 -23.85 25.68 10.77
C LEU A 654 -24.39 26.10 9.39
N ASP A 655 -23.94 25.51 8.28
CA ASP A 655 -24.37 25.85 6.90
C ASP A 655 -25.77 25.29 6.55
N SER A 656 -26.67 25.19 7.55
CA SER A 656 -28.01 24.63 7.42
C SER A 656 -28.86 25.32 6.37
N ASP A 657 -28.63 26.61 6.21
CA ASP A 657 -29.46 27.50 5.41
C ASP A 657 -29.19 27.27 3.92
N LYS A 658 -27.99 26.81 3.56
CA LYS A 658 -27.66 26.36 2.20
C LYS A 658 -28.32 25.03 1.86
N PHE A 659 -28.31 24.07 2.79
CA PHE A 659 -29.05 22.80 2.62
C PHE A 659 -30.57 23.06 2.50
N SER A 660 -31.12 23.91 3.37
CA SER A 660 -32.54 24.29 3.35
C SER A 660 -32.96 24.89 2.01
N ARG A 661 -32.30 25.97 1.56
CA ARG A 661 -32.57 26.61 0.25
C ARG A 661 -32.49 25.64 -0.91
N TYR A 662 -31.46 24.79 -0.93
CA TYR A 662 -31.28 23.79 -1.99
C TYR A 662 -32.44 22.77 -2.05
N PHE A 663 -32.99 22.38 -0.89
CA PHE A 663 -34.14 21.49 -0.76
C PHE A 663 -35.47 22.25 -0.64
N ASN A 664 -35.60 23.37 -1.36
CA ASN A 664 -36.82 24.19 -1.47
C ASN A 664 -37.25 24.84 -0.13
N ASP A 665 -36.29 25.45 0.58
CA ASP A 665 -36.45 26.12 1.88
C ASP A 665 -37.06 25.21 2.97
N CYS A 666 -36.69 23.93 2.97
CA CYS A 666 -37.20 22.93 3.91
C CYS A 666 -36.81 23.24 5.37
N PRO A 667 -37.60 22.79 6.37
CA PRO A 667 -37.34 23.07 7.78
C PRO A 667 -35.99 22.55 8.27
N VAL A 668 -35.45 23.25 9.28
CA VAL A 668 -34.17 22.97 9.92
C VAL A 668 -34.38 22.65 11.40
N LEU A 669 -34.31 21.36 11.77
CA LEU A 669 -34.37 20.91 13.16
C LEU A 669 -32.97 21.03 13.80
N LYS A 670 -32.84 21.88 14.83
CA LYS A 670 -31.57 22.08 15.56
C LYS A 670 -31.61 21.31 16.88
N ILE A 671 -30.93 20.15 16.92
CA ILE A 671 -30.80 19.31 18.12
C ILE A 671 -29.72 19.93 19.02
N PRO A 672 -30.04 20.28 20.28
CA PRO A 672 -29.09 20.90 21.19
C PRO A 672 -27.94 19.95 21.52
N GLY A 673 -26.77 20.56 21.69
CA GLY A 673 -25.52 19.88 22.00
C GLY A 673 -25.52 19.12 23.32
N ARG A 674 -24.48 18.30 23.47
CA ARG A 674 -24.08 17.72 24.77
C ARG A 674 -22.66 18.15 25.16
N THR A 675 -22.04 19.03 24.38
CA THR A 675 -20.70 19.53 24.65
C THR A 675 -20.68 20.44 25.87
N PHE A 676 -19.64 20.27 26.67
CA PHE A 676 -19.19 21.23 27.65
C PHE A 676 -18.44 22.39 26.96
N PRO A 677 -18.35 23.57 27.58
CA PRO A 677 -17.60 24.69 27.02
C PRO A 677 -16.13 24.33 26.77
N VAL A 678 -15.61 24.81 25.64
CA VAL A 678 -14.20 24.70 25.26
C VAL A 678 -13.58 26.09 25.21
N GLU A 679 -12.55 26.32 26.01
CA GLU A 679 -11.73 27.53 25.93
C GLU A 679 -10.87 27.49 24.66
N ILE A 680 -10.91 28.54 23.85
CA ILE A 680 -10.15 28.62 22.59
C ILE A 680 -9.04 29.64 22.75
N MET A 681 -7.79 29.17 22.69
CA MET A 681 -6.59 30.00 22.66
C MET A 681 -6.00 30.04 21.25
N TYR A 682 -5.45 31.19 20.87
CA TYR A 682 -4.75 31.43 19.61
C TYR A 682 -3.30 31.85 19.92
N THR A 683 -2.35 31.55 19.04
CA THR A 683 -1.01 32.13 19.15
C THR A 683 -1.07 33.64 18.83
N LYS A 684 -0.20 34.43 19.49
CA LYS A 684 -0.07 35.87 19.22
C LYS A 684 0.56 36.13 17.85
N GLU A 685 1.51 35.28 17.46
CA GLU A 685 2.24 35.35 16.20
C GLU A 685 2.07 34.04 15.38
N PRO A 686 2.31 34.04 14.05
CA PRO A 686 2.15 32.84 13.23
C PRO A 686 3.37 31.89 13.33
N GLU A 687 3.12 30.65 13.73
CA GLU A 687 4.16 29.62 13.87
C GLU A 687 4.64 29.09 12.51
N LEU A 688 5.93 29.33 12.17
CA LEU A 688 6.52 28.86 10.91
C LEU A 688 6.79 27.35 10.89
N ASP A 689 7.17 26.76 12.03
CA ASP A 689 7.30 25.31 12.20
C ASP A 689 6.26 24.78 13.20
N TYR A 690 5.03 24.66 12.70
CA TYR A 690 3.89 24.15 13.46
C TYR A 690 4.13 22.77 14.10
N LEU A 691 5.06 21.95 13.58
CA LEU A 691 5.37 20.65 14.17
C LEU A 691 6.19 20.80 15.46
N ALA A 692 7.13 21.73 15.49
CA ALA A 692 7.86 22.08 16.70
C ALA A 692 6.92 22.68 17.75
N ALA A 693 6.13 23.68 17.36
CA ALA A 693 5.15 24.33 18.23
C ALA A 693 4.12 23.33 18.78
N CYS A 694 3.64 22.36 17.98
CA CYS A 694 2.80 21.25 18.48
C CYS A 694 3.49 20.48 19.61
N LEU A 695 4.73 20.05 19.41
CA LEU A 695 5.46 19.22 20.39
C LEU A 695 5.73 19.94 21.71
N ASP A 696 6.10 21.21 21.64
CA ASP A 696 6.36 22.01 22.84
C ASP A 696 5.06 22.38 23.56
N THR A 697 3.96 22.65 22.83
CA THR A 697 2.61 22.80 23.40
C THR A 697 2.15 21.52 24.12
N VAL A 698 2.39 20.32 23.57
CA VAL A 698 2.07 19.03 24.25
C VAL A 698 2.79 18.93 25.59
N LEU A 699 4.07 19.31 25.65
CA LEU A 699 4.88 19.21 26.87
C LEU A 699 4.46 20.24 27.92
N GLN A 700 4.14 21.47 27.50
CA GLN A 700 3.57 22.50 28.39
C GLN A 700 2.26 22.02 29.02
N ILE A 701 1.31 21.52 28.23
CA ILE A 701 0.04 20.95 28.73
C ILE A 701 0.30 19.76 29.64
N HIS A 702 1.25 18.87 29.28
CA HIS A 702 1.53 17.68 30.07
C HIS A 702 2.06 17.99 31.47
N VAL A 703 2.89 19.04 31.60
CA VAL A 703 3.53 19.48 32.85
C VAL A 703 2.67 20.44 33.68
N VAL A 704 1.97 21.40 33.05
CA VAL A 704 1.29 22.53 33.72
C VAL A 704 -0.21 22.30 33.90
N GLU A 705 -0.89 21.73 32.90
CA GLU A 705 -2.36 21.61 32.92
C GLU A 705 -2.84 20.39 33.71
N GLY A 706 -4.09 20.45 34.20
CA GLY A 706 -4.73 19.38 34.97
C GLY A 706 -4.91 18.05 34.21
N PRO A 707 -5.39 16.99 34.88
CA PRO A 707 -5.58 15.66 34.27
C PRO A 707 -6.56 15.72 33.08
N GLY A 708 -6.27 14.94 32.04
CA GLY A 708 -7.05 14.86 30.81
C GLY A 708 -6.16 14.61 29.61
N ASP A 709 -6.66 13.85 28.63
CA ASP A 709 -5.87 13.40 27.48
C ASP A 709 -5.76 14.49 26.41
N ILE A 710 -4.69 14.39 25.60
CA ILE A 710 -4.34 15.34 24.55
C ILE A 710 -4.63 14.74 23.18
N LEU A 711 -5.26 15.52 22.29
CA LEU A 711 -5.44 15.20 20.88
C LEU A 711 -4.71 16.24 20.01
N VAL A 712 -3.75 15.80 19.22
CA VAL A 712 -2.94 16.65 18.33
C VAL A 712 -3.30 16.35 16.88
N PHE A 713 -3.66 17.36 16.10
CA PHE A 713 -3.90 17.22 14.66
C PHE A 713 -2.60 17.45 13.87
N LEU A 714 -2.20 16.48 13.04
CA LEU A 714 -1.09 16.59 12.08
C LEU A 714 -1.51 16.07 10.70
N THR A 715 -0.77 16.44 9.66
CA THR A 715 -1.30 16.34 8.28
C THR A 715 -1.02 15.00 7.57
N GLY A 716 -0.14 14.14 8.11
CA GLY A 716 0.10 12.81 7.53
C GLY A 716 1.11 11.93 8.28
N GLN A 717 1.27 10.69 7.79
CA GLN A 717 2.03 9.63 8.46
C GLN A 717 3.50 9.98 8.77
N GLU A 718 4.24 10.62 7.87
CA GLU A 718 5.65 10.97 8.14
C GLU A 718 5.78 11.97 9.30
N GLU A 719 4.92 12.99 9.35
CA GLU A 719 4.88 13.96 10.46
C GLU A 719 4.49 13.29 11.79
N ILE A 720 3.50 12.39 11.77
CA ILE A 720 3.03 11.69 12.98
C ILE A 720 4.11 10.74 13.51
N ASP A 721 4.70 9.89 12.67
CA ASP A 721 5.81 9.01 13.06
C ASP A 721 6.97 9.82 13.67
N THR A 722 7.34 10.96 13.06
CA THR A 722 8.43 11.83 13.54
C THR A 722 8.06 12.59 14.81
N ALA A 723 6.82 13.06 14.96
CA ALA A 723 6.33 13.70 16.18
C ALA A 723 6.32 12.70 17.35
N CYS A 724 5.84 11.47 17.14
CA CYS A 724 5.84 10.46 18.19
C CYS A 724 7.25 10.10 18.68
N GLU A 725 8.22 9.96 17.78
CA GLU A 725 9.62 9.73 18.14
C GLU A 725 10.22 10.93 18.90
N ALA A 726 10.08 12.14 18.37
CA ALA A 726 10.63 13.35 18.99
C ALA A 726 10.00 13.67 20.35
N LEU A 727 8.69 13.42 20.50
CA LEU A 727 7.99 13.59 21.78
C LEU A 727 8.47 12.57 22.81
N TYR A 728 8.64 11.30 22.42
CA TYR A 728 9.14 10.25 23.31
C TYR A 728 10.57 10.57 23.79
N ASP A 729 11.45 11.01 22.90
CA ASP A 729 12.82 11.41 23.26
C ASP A 729 12.83 12.63 24.21
N LYS A 730 11.97 13.65 23.97
CA LYS A 730 11.81 14.81 24.88
C LYS A 730 11.27 14.38 26.26
N VAL A 731 10.26 13.51 26.32
CA VAL A 731 9.71 12.99 27.60
C VAL A 731 10.75 12.15 28.35
N LYS A 732 11.50 11.29 27.65
CA LYS A 732 12.58 10.49 28.25
C LYS A 732 13.67 11.38 28.86
N ALA A 733 13.97 12.53 28.26
CA ALA A 733 14.93 13.49 28.79
C ALA A 733 14.45 14.23 30.06
N LEU A 734 13.13 14.38 30.26
CA LEU A 734 12.54 14.95 31.49
C LEU A 734 12.57 13.95 32.67
N GLY A 735 12.68 12.65 32.37
CA GLY A 735 12.81 11.58 33.36
C GLY A 735 11.62 11.47 34.32
N SER A 736 11.85 10.88 35.50
CA SER A 736 10.80 10.64 36.52
C SER A 736 10.30 11.90 37.24
N SER A 737 10.58 13.10 36.72
CA SER A 737 10.07 14.37 37.26
C SER A 737 8.64 14.66 36.79
N VAL A 738 8.22 14.06 35.68
CA VAL A 738 6.91 14.26 35.01
C VAL A 738 6.11 12.93 35.02
N PRO A 739 4.76 12.95 35.02
CA PRO A 739 3.94 11.74 34.84
C PRO A 739 4.24 10.98 33.53
N GLU A 740 3.72 9.75 33.40
CA GLU A 740 3.90 8.97 32.16
C GLU A 740 3.03 9.52 31.01
N LEU A 741 3.62 9.70 29.82
CA LEU A 741 2.92 10.10 28.59
C LEU A 741 2.79 8.92 27.61
N ILE A 742 1.57 8.43 27.42
CA ILE A 742 1.27 7.31 26.52
C ILE A 742 1.01 7.88 25.11
N ILE A 743 2.02 7.78 24.23
CA ILE A 743 2.01 8.37 22.89
C ILE A 743 1.48 7.38 21.85
N LEU A 744 0.31 7.68 21.26
CA LEU A 744 -0.39 6.83 20.29
C LEU A 744 -0.63 7.55 18.94
N PRO A 745 -0.28 6.94 17.78
CA PRO A 745 -0.49 7.53 16.46
C PRO A 745 -1.84 7.10 15.83
N VAL A 746 -2.48 7.96 15.02
CA VAL A 746 -3.72 7.60 14.29
C VAL A 746 -3.76 8.13 12.86
N TYR A 747 -3.65 7.20 11.89
CA TYR A 747 -3.76 7.49 10.46
C TYR A 747 -4.37 6.31 9.69
N SER A 748 -4.95 6.58 8.52
CA SER A 748 -5.79 5.64 7.76
C SER A 748 -5.10 4.38 7.25
N SER A 749 -3.75 4.33 7.25
CA SER A 749 -2.93 3.16 6.91
C SER A 749 -2.54 2.29 8.12
N LEU A 750 -2.94 2.68 9.34
CA LEU A 750 -2.57 1.96 10.57
C LEU A 750 -3.38 0.65 10.73
N PRO A 751 -2.78 -0.45 11.24
CA PRO A 751 -3.52 -1.67 11.57
C PRO A 751 -4.63 -1.43 12.60
N SER A 752 -5.75 -2.13 12.42
CA SER A 752 -6.98 -1.94 13.23
C SER A 752 -6.78 -2.28 14.71
N GLU A 753 -5.83 -3.17 14.98
CA GLU A 753 -5.43 -3.65 16.30
C GLU A 753 -4.73 -2.54 17.09
N VAL A 754 -3.81 -1.80 16.43
CA VAL A 754 -3.13 -0.63 17.00
C VAL A 754 -4.10 0.55 17.11
N GLN A 755 -4.94 0.76 16.09
CA GLN A 755 -5.98 1.80 16.09
C GLN A 755 -6.98 1.61 17.25
N SER A 756 -7.27 0.37 17.66
CA SER A 756 -8.19 0.07 18.76
C SER A 756 -7.67 0.54 20.12
N ARG A 757 -6.35 0.66 20.30
CA ARG A 757 -5.75 1.07 21.59
C ARG A 757 -6.05 2.51 22.01
N ILE A 758 -6.49 3.38 21.09
CA ILE A 758 -6.87 4.76 21.46
C ILE A 758 -8.13 4.84 22.32
N PHE A 759 -8.99 3.83 22.23
CA PHE A 759 -10.19 3.67 23.04
C PHE A 759 -9.92 2.98 24.40
N GLU A 760 -8.68 2.55 24.66
CA GLU A 760 -8.30 2.07 25.99
C GLU A 760 -8.28 3.26 26.98
N PRO A 761 -8.86 3.12 28.18
CA PRO A 761 -8.91 4.19 29.17
C PRO A 761 -7.52 4.43 29.77
N THR A 762 -7.16 5.70 29.95
CA THR A 762 -5.85 6.12 30.43
C THR A 762 -5.60 5.63 31.88
N PRO A 763 -4.49 4.91 32.15
CA PRO A 763 -4.12 4.47 33.50
C PRO A 763 -4.01 5.63 34.49
N LYS A 764 -4.45 5.41 35.74
CA LYS A 764 -4.38 6.42 36.81
C LYS A 764 -2.93 6.89 37.01
N GLY A 765 -2.71 8.21 36.97
CA GLY A 765 -1.38 8.81 37.11
C GLY A 765 -0.57 8.92 35.80
N SER A 766 -1.14 8.52 34.66
CA SER A 766 -0.58 8.75 33.33
C SER A 766 -1.48 9.70 32.51
N ARG A 767 -1.00 10.17 31.35
CA ARG A 767 -1.75 10.95 30.37
C ARG A 767 -1.62 10.31 29.00
N LYS A 768 -2.69 10.18 28.22
CA LYS A 768 -2.63 9.72 26.82
C LYS A 768 -2.48 10.92 25.89
N CYS A 769 -1.57 10.82 24.92
CA CYS A 769 -1.41 11.79 23.84
C CYS A 769 -1.66 11.07 22.51
N VAL A 770 -2.75 11.43 21.84
CA VAL A 770 -3.15 10.89 20.56
C VAL A 770 -2.74 11.86 19.46
N ILE A 771 -1.85 11.44 18.57
CA ILE A 771 -1.37 12.25 17.45
C ILE A 771 -2.03 11.73 16.17
N ALA A 772 -2.96 12.51 15.61
CA ALA A 772 -3.93 12.03 14.64
C ALA A 772 -4.00 12.88 13.35
N THR A 773 -4.45 12.24 12.28
CA THR A 773 -4.95 12.93 11.07
C THR A 773 -6.41 13.37 11.25
N ASN A 774 -6.99 13.99 10.21
CA ASN A 774 -8.42 14.34 10.13
C ASN A 774 -9.40 13.17 10.36
N ILE A 775 -8.93 11.91 10.43
CA ILE A 775 -9.72 10.76 10.88
C ILE A 775 -10.36 10.97 12.28
N ALA A 776 -9.72 11.76 13.16
CA ALA A 776 -10.25 12.13 14.47
C ALA A 776 -11.18 13.36 14.45
N GLU A 777 -11.17 14.15 13.37
CA GLU A 777 -11.90 15.42 13.21
C GLU A 777 -13.41 15.22 13.09
N THR A 778 -13.83 14.08 12.52
CA THR A 778 -15.23 13.71 12.27
C THR A 778 -15.50 12.30 12.83
N SER A 779 -14.95 11.26 12.19
CA SER A 779 -15.38 9.85 12.31
C SER A 779 -15.04 9.08 13.60
N ILE A 780 -14.17 9.59 14.48
CA ILE A 780 -13.74 8.87 15.69
C ILE A 780 -14.10 9.64 16.97
N THR A 781 -14.71 8.93 17.92
CA THR A 781 -14.97 9.38 19.30
C THR A 781 -13.93 8.77 20.24
N ILE A 782 -12.96 9.57 20.67
CA ILE A 782 -12.00 9.19 21.71
C ILE A 782 -12.48 9.81 23.01
N ASP A 783 -12.78 8.96 23.99
CA ASP A 783 -13.19 9.39 25.33
C ASP A 783 -11.98 9.82 26.15
N GLY A 784 -12.15 10.80 27.05
CA GLY A 784 -11.09 11.32 27.91
C GLY A 784 -10.22 12.42 27.32
N ILE A 785 -10.44 12.85 26.07
CA ILE A 785 -9.80 14.05 25.50
C ILE A 785 -10.36 15.31 26.17
N TYR A 786 -9.47 16.12 26.75
CA TYR A 786 -9.77 17.44 27.34
C TYR A 786 -8.96 18.56 26.67
N TYR A 787 -7.83 18.23 26.06
CA TYR A 787 -6.92 19.19 25.44
C TYR A 787 -6.77 18.89 23.94
N VAL A 788 -7.06 19.88 23.10
CA VAL A 788 -6.87 19.79 21.64
C VAL A 788 -5.76 20.75 21.21
N ILE A 789 -4.86 20.28 20.34
CA ILE A 789 -3.86 21.12 19.68
C ILE A 789 -4.12 21.05 18.17
N ASP A 790 -4.38 22.20 17.55
CA ASP A 790 -4.69 22.32 16.14
C ASP A 790 -3.74 23.31 15.44
N PRO A 791 -2.82 22.84 14.57
CA PRO A 791 -1.96 23.71 13.79
C PRO A 791 -2.66 24.31 12.56
N GLY A 792 -3.94 24.02 12.31
CA GLY A 792 -4.71 24.67 11.24
C GLY A 792 -4.49 24.09 9.84
N PHE A 793 -3.85 22.91 9.72
CA PHE A 793 -3.52 22.29 8.42
C PHE A 793 -4.20 20.94 8.18
N VAL A 794 -4.30 20.56 6.91
CA VAL A 794 -4.79 19.28 6.41
C VAL A 794 -4.11 18.94 5.07
N LYS A 795 -3.92 17.65 4.75
CA LYS A 795 -3.60 17.22 3.38
C LYS A 795 -4.89 16.90 2.63
N ILE A 796 -5.09 17.52 1.48
CA ILE A 796 -6.23 17.29 0.58
C ILE A 796 -5.73 16.82 -0.78
N ASN A 797 -6.54 16.00 -1.45
CA ASN A 797 -6.30 15.69 -2.86
C ASN A 797 -6.86 16.82 -3.74
N ALA A 798 -6.07 17.26 -4.71
CA ALA A 798 -6.43 18.28 -5.69
C ALA A 798 -5.99 17.83 -7.08
N TYR A 799 -6.96 17.71 -8.00
CA TYR A 799 -6.75 17.31 -9.38
C TYR A 799 -6.43 18.52 -10.26
N ASP A 800 -5.27 18.58 -10.89
CA ASP A 800 -4.98 19.62 -11.90
C ASP A 800 -5.52 19.17 -13.28
N PRO A 801 -6.57 19.81 -13.83
CA PRO A 801 -7.17 19.41 -15.09
C PRO A 801 -6.33 19.78 -16.32
N LYS A 802 -5.22 20.52 -16.18
CA LYS A 802 -4.26 20.70 -17.28
C LYS A 802 -3.31 19.50 -17.38
N LEU A 803 -2.65 19.19 -16.26
CA LEU A 803 -1.66 18.11 -16.17
C LEU A 803 -2.31 16.71 -16.07
N GLY A 804 -3.63 16.65 -15.86
CA GLY A 804 -4.39 15.40 -15.73
C GLY A 804 -4.05 14.63 -14.46
N MET A 805 -3.54 15.30 -13.42
CA MET A 805 -2.87 14.66 -12.29
C MET A 805 -3.55 14.93 -10.95
N ASP A 806 -3.66 13.90 -10.12
CA ASP A 806 -4.01 14.04 -8.70
C ASP A 806 -2.77 14.44 -7.87
N SER A 807 -2.93 15.41 -6.97
CA SER A 807 -1.86 15.92 -6.12
C SER A 807 -2.29 16.06 -4.66
N LEU A 808 -1.47 15.53 -3.74
CA LEU A 808 -1.73 15.57 -2.29
C LEU A 808 -1.06 16.81 -1.68
N VAL A 809 -1.81 17.90 -1.57
CA VAL A 809 -1.33 19.23 -1.18
C VAL A 809 -1.66 19.51 0.30
N VAL A 810 -0.71 20.11 1.04
CA VAL A 810 -0.97 20.67 2.37
C VAL A 810 -1.69 22.01 2.21
N SER A 811 -2.87 22.13 2.81
CA SER A 811 -3.72 23.31 2.79
C SER A 811 -4.07 23.74 4.21
N PRO A 812 -4.30 25.04 4.46
CA PRO A 812 -5.06 25.49 5.62
C PRO A 812 -6.45 24.82 5.67
N ILE A 813 -7.00 24.66 6.87
CA ILE A 813 -8.37 24.16 7.10
C ILE A 813 -9.41 25.28 6.98
N SER A 814 -10.68 24.89 6.85
CA SER A 814 -11.80 25.83 6.99
C SER A 814 -12.11 26.14 8.46
N GLN A 815 -12.80 27.26 8.71
CA GLN A 815 -13.27 27.64 10.05
C GLN A 815 -14.21 26.57 10.62
N ALA A 816 -15.07 25.98 9.78
CA ALA A 816 -15.92 24.84 10.15
C ALA A 816 -15.11 23.63 10.65
N GLN A 817 -14.01 23.28 9.98
CA GLN A 817 -13.12 22.19 10.43
C GLN A 817 -12.41 22.54 11.73
N ALA A 818 -11.85 23.75 11.86
CA ALA A 818 -11.21 24.21 13.09
C ALA A 818 -12.17 24.19 14.30
N ASN A 819 -13.45 24.45 14.08
CA ASN A 819 -14.50 24.37 15.11
C ASN A 819 -14.85 22.91 15.45
N GLN A 820 -14.92 22.00 14.46
CA GLN A 820 -15.08 20.57 14.72
C GLN A 820 -13.89 19.94 15.46
N ARG A 821 -12.66 20.41 15.20
CA ARG A 821 -11.45 20.03 15.94
C ARG A 821 -11.53 20.47 17.40
N ALA A 822 -11.82 21.75 17.64
CA ALA A 822 -12.01 22.29 19.00
C ALA A 822 -13.10 21.53 19.77
N GLY A 823 -14.23 21.23 19.12
CA GLY A 823 -15.34 20.45 19.69
C GLY A 823 -14.99 19.02 20.11
N ARG A 824 -13.79 18.50 19.81
CA ARG A 824 -13.32 17.21 20.34
C ARG A 824 -12.94 17.28 21.82
N ALA A 825 -12.53 18.45 22.34
CA ALA A 825 -12.20 18.66 23.74
C ALA A 825 -13.45 18.66 24.65
N GLY A 826 -14.56 19.27 24.20
CA GLY A 826 -15.77 19.48 25.00
C GLY A 826 -16.65 18.25 25.19
N ARG A 827 -16.18 17.03 24.91
CA ARG A 827 -17.03 15.81 24.83
C ARG A 827 -17.24 15.09 26.15
N THR A 828 -16.21 15.05 27.00
CA THR A 828 -16.25 14.33 28.29
C THR A 828 -16.43 15.28 29.47
N GLY A 829 -15.89 16.49 29.36
CA GLY A 829 -15.99 17.58 30.32
C GLY A 829 -15.54 18.90 29.68
N PRO A 830 -15.50 20.01 30.44
CA PRO A 830 -14.95 21.28 29.96
C PRO A 830 -13.48 21.11 29.55
N GLY A 831 -13.07 21.71 28.43
CA GLY A 831 -11.76 21.47 27.83
C GLY A 831 -11.10 22.72 27.24
N LYS A 832 -9.90 22.56 26.68
CA LYS A 832 -9.10 23.64 26.09
C LYS A 832 -8.65 23.28 24.67
N CYS A 833 -8.67 24.26 23.76
CA CYS A 833 -8.21 24.13 22.38
C CYS A 833 -7.13 25.18 22.08
N TYR A 834 -5.91 24.72 21.82
CA TYR A 834 -4.76 25.53 21.46
C TYR A 834 -4.63 25.55 19.94
N ARG A 835 -4.98 26.69 19.32
CA ARG A 835 -4.83 26.94 17.88
C ARG A 835 -3.47 27.59 17.63
N LEU A 836 -2.59 26.92 16.88
CA LEU A 836 -1.23 27.41 16.59
C LEU A 836 -1.19 28.41 15.43
N PHE A 837 -2.21 29.26 15.38
CA PHE A 837 -2.43 30.30 14.40
C PHE A 837 -3.20 31.46 15.04
N THR A 838 -3.02 32.67 14.49
CA THR A 838 -3.60 33.88 15.08
C THR A 838 -5.11 33.97 14.84
N GLU A 839 -5.82 34.70 15.70
CA GLU A 839 -7.26 34.95 15.52
C GLU A 839 -7.56 35.72 14.22
N SER A 840 -6.63 36.58 13.78
CA SER A 840 -6.72 37.25 12.47
C SER A 840 -6.63 36.25 11.32
N ALA A 841 -5.73 35.28 11.38
CA ALA A 841 -5.65 34.23 10.37
C ALA A 841 -6.91 33.34 10.36
N PHE A 842 -7.48 33.03 11.53
CA PHE A 842 -8.75 32.31 11.63
C PHE A 842 -9.92 33.06 10.96
N LYS A 843 -10.01 34.38 11.12
CA LYS A 843 -11.09 35.20 10.56
C LYS A 843 -10.88 35.56 9.08
N ASN A 844 -9.64 35.81 8.67
CA ASN A 844 -9.31 36.45 7.38
C ASN A 844 -8.57 35.53 6.39
N GLU A 845 -7.75 34.57 6.85
CA GLU A 845 -7.02 33.64 5.96
C GLU A 845 -7.79 32.32 5.74
N MET A 846 -8.56 31.84 6.73
CA MET A 846 -9.32 30.59 6.63
C MET A 846 -10.70 30.78 6.00
N SER A 847 -11.01 29.97 4.99
CA SER A 847 -12.35 29.90 4.37
C SER A 847 -13.41 29.46 5.39
N PRO A 848 -14.66 30.00 5.38
CA PRO A 848 -15.68 29.62 6.35
C PRO A 848 -16.00 28.11 6.35
N ASN A 849 -16.33 27.57 5.17
CA ASN A 849 -16.67 26.17 4.95
C ASN A 849 -15.61 25.49 4.05
N THR A 850 -15.56 24.16 4.09
CA THR A 850 -14.65 23.37 3.24
C THR A 850 -15.21 23.29 1.83
N ILE A 851 -14.37 23.57 0.83
CA ILE A 851 -14.73 23.47 -0.60
C ILE A 851 -15.19 22.01 -0.90
N PRO A 852 -16.31 21.78 -1.59
CA PRO A 852 -16.78 20.43 -1.94
C PRO A 852 -15.77 19.60 -2.74
N GLU A 853 -15.87 18.27 -2.70
CA GLU A 853 -14.99 17.40 -3.51
C GLU A 853 -15.25 17.53 -5.02
N ILE A 854 -16.51 17.76 -5.42
CA ILE A 854 -16.92 17.91 -6.83
C ILE A 854 -16.23 19.08 -7.55
N GLN A 855 -15.70 20.05 -6.80
CA GLN A 855 -14.96 21.18 -7.36
C GLN A 855 -13.43 20.95 -7.42
N ARG A 856 -12.93 19.81 -6.92
CA ARG A 856 -11.50 19.60 -6.62
C ARG A 856 -10.88 18.29 -7.08
N GLN A 857 -11.67 17.33 -7.56
CA GLN A 857 -11.23 16.00 -7.98
C GLN A 857 -11.57 15.73 -9.46
N ASN A 858 -11.01 14.65 -10.05
CA ASN A 858 -11.39 14.21 -11.39
C ASN A 858 -12.87 13.79 -11.42
N LEU A 859 -13.60 14.24 -12.45
CA LEU A 859 -15.05 14.01 -12.61
C LEU A 859 -15.40 12.95 -13.67
N SER A 860 -14.44 12.39 -14.42
CA SER A 860 -14.69 11.47 -15.54
C SER A 860 -15.53 10.25 -15.16
N THR A 861 -15.30 9.65 -13.98
CA THR A 861 -16.14 8.55 -13.46
C THR A 861 -17.57 9.01 -13.19
N THR A 862 -17.75 10.20 -12.62
CA THR A 862 -19.04 10.76 -12.23
C THR A 862 -19.86 11.21 -13.44
N ILE A 863 -19.22 11.82 -14.43
CA ILE A 863 -19.86 12.28 -15.67
C ILE A 863 -20.31 11.09 -16.51
N LEU A 864 -19.47 10.06 -16.64
CA LEU A 864 -19.85 8.79 -17.28
C LEU A 864 -21.10 8.17 -16.63
N MET A 865 -21.15 8.21 -15.29
CA MET A 865 -22.28 7.71 -14.51
C MET A 865 -23.56 8.55 -14.70
N LEU A 866 -23.46 9.89 -14.72
CA LEU A 866 -24.60 10.78 -14.96
C LEU A 866 -25.15 10.61 -16.39
N LYS A 867 -24.28 10.54 -17.40
CA LYS A 867 -24.65 10.21 -18.78
C LYS A 867 -25.37 8.86 -18.86
N ALA A 868 -24.92 7.84 -18.13
CA ALA A 868 -25.59 6.53 -18.05
C ALA A 868 -26.97 6.55 -17.36
N MET A 869 -27.28 7.59 -16.58
CA MET A 869 -28.62 7.83 -16.01
C MET A 869 -29.56 8.60 -16.97
N GLY A 870 -29.13 8.92 -18.20
CA GLY A 870 -29.87 9.80 -19.10
C GLY A 870 -29.90 11.26 -18.62
N ILE A 871 -28.78 11.74 -18.06
CA ILE A 871 -28.57 13.13 -17.68
C ILE A 871 -27.55 13.72 -18.65
N ASP A 872 -28.06 14.24 -19.78
CA ASP A 872 -27.23 14.75 -20.87
C ASP A 872 -26.83 16.22 -20.69
N ASP A 873 -27.71 17.04 -20.11
CA ASP A 873 -27.40 18.40 -19.67
C ASP A 873 -26.76 18.36 -18.28
N LEU A 874 -25.44 18.51 -18.27
CA LEU A 874 -24.60 18.53 -17.07
C LEU A 874 -24.36 19.96 -16.56
N ILE A 875 -24.76 20.98 -17.34
CA ILE A 875 -24.49 22.40 -17.09
C ILE A 875 -25.62 22.99 -16.23
N ASN A 876 -26.87 22.72 -16.64
CA ASN A 876 -28.08 23.12 -15.91
C ASN A 876 -28.53 22.07 -14.89
N PHE A 877 -27.71 21.04 -14.63
CA PHE A 877 -27.98 20.06 -13.59
C PHE A 877 -27.94 20.71 -12.20
N GLU A 878 -28.93 20.41 -11.35
CA GLU A 878 -29.11 21.04 -10.03
C GLU A 878 -28.06 20.57 -9.00
N PHE A 879 -26.78 20.84 -9.22
CA PHE A 879 -25.73 20.73 -8.19
C PHE A 879 -25.91 21.81 -7.11
N MET A 880 -25.61 21.49 -5.85
CA MET A 880 -25.60 22.47 -4.75
C MET A 880 -24.43 23.47 -4.88
N ASP A 881 -23.30 22.99 -5.40
CA ASP A 881 -22.16 23.78 -5.84
C ASP A 881 -21.68 23.16 -7.16
N PRO A 882 -21.85 23.82 -8.32
CA PRO A 882 -21.47 23.23 -9.59
C PRO A 882 -19.94 23.05 -9.70
N PRO A 883 -19.47 22.04 -10.45
CA PRO A 883 -18.05 21.89 -10.74
C PRO A 883 -17.52 23.04 -11.61
N PRO A 884 -16.23 23.41 -11.52
CA PRO A 884 -15.62 24.35 -12.46
C PRO A 884 -15.75 23.84 -13.91
N MET A 885 -16.23 24.70 -14.81
CA MET A 885 -16.48 24.34 -16.22
C MET A 885 -15.25 23.71 -16.88
N ARG A 886 -14.03 24.19 -16.59
CA ARG A 886 -12.78 23.59 -17.11
C ARG A 886 -12.60 22.11 -16.73
N THR A 887 -12.98 21.73 -15.51
CA THR A 887 -12.88 20.33 -15.04
C THR A 887 -13.94 19.46 -15.71
N LEU A 888 -15.15 20.01 -15.92
CA LEU A 888 -16.23 19.35 -16.70
C LEU A 888 -15.81 19.13 -18.16
N MET A 889 -15.26 20.15 -18.83
CA MET A 889 -14.73 20.07 -20.20
C MET A 889 -13.65 18.99 -20.35
N VAL A 890 -12.62 18.99 -19.50
CA VAL A 890 -11.50 18.04 -19.58
C VAL A 890 -11.96 16.60 -19.32
N ALA A 891 -12.91 16.40 -18.41
CA ALA A 891 -13.48 15.07 -18.15
C ALA A 891 -14.36 14.57 -19.31
N LEU A 892 -15.12 15.45 -19.97
CA LEU A 892 -15.85 15.11 -21.20
C LEU A 892 -14.89 14.78 -22.36
N GLU A 893 -13.81 15.55 -22.51
CA GLU A 893 -12.75 15.31 -23.50
C GLU A 893 -12.02 13.97 -23.24
N GLU A 894 -11.77 13.62 -21.97
CA GLU A 894 -11.21 12.33 -21.55
C GLU A 894 -12.14 11.15 -21.88
N LEU A 895 -13.45 11.28 -21.63
CA LEU A 895 -14.43 10.25 -21.97
C LEU A 895 -14.65 10.10 -23.49
N PHE A 896 -14.56 11.18 -24.25
CA PHE A 896 -14.56 11.14 -25.72
C PHE A 896 -13.31 10.41 -26.26
N ASN A 897 -12.11 10.76 -25.75
CA ASN A 897 -10.87 10.08 -26.12
C ASN A 897 -10.86 8.59 -25.72
N LEU A 898 -11.52 8.23 -24.63
CA LEU A 898 -11.76 6.83 -24.27
C LEU A 898 -12.82 6.13 -25.14
N SER A 899 -13.46 6.84 -26.08
CA SER A 899 -14.56 6.35 -26.93
C SER A 899 -15.82 5.95 -26.14
N ALA A 900 -15.96 6.47 -24.92
CA ALA A 900 -17.17 6.33 -24.11
C ALA A 900 -18.28 7.29 -24.58
N LEU A 901 -17.90 8.45 -25.14
CA LEU A 901 -18.81 9.42 -25.78
C LEU A 901 -18.59 9.47 -27.31
N ASP A 902 -19.62 9.86 -28.04
CA ASP A 902 -19.56 10.13 -29.49
C ASP A 902 -19.29 11.62 -29.82
N GLN A 903 -19.31 11.99 -31.10
CA GLN A 903 -19.04 13.37 -31.58
C GLN A 903 -20.12 14.38 -31.17
N ASP A 904 -21.30 13.91 -30.75
CA ASP A 904 -22.41 14.72 -30.28
C ASP A 904 -22.51 14.74 -28.73
N GLY A 905 -21.58 14.05 -28.05
CA GLY A 905 -21.50 13.99 -26.58
C GLY A 905 -22.45 12.97 -25.94
N ASN A 906 -23.03 12.04 -26.71
CA ASN A 906 -23.92 10.99 -26.19
C ASN A 906 -23.14 9.71 -25.83
N LEU A 907 -23.75 8.85 -25.01
CA LEU A 907 -23.08 7.68 -24.46
C LEU A 907 -23.04 6.50 -25.45
N THR A 908 -21.84 6.07 -25.86
CA THR A 908 -21.68 4.99 -26.84
C THR A 908 -22.05 3.61 -26.25
N LYS A 909 -22.16 2.59 -27.12
CA LYS A 909 -22.31 1.18 -26.66
C LYS A 909 -21.13 0.70 -25.80
N LEU A 910 -19.94 1.30 -25.96
CA LEU A 910 -18.79 1.05 -25.11
C LEU A 910 -18.93 1.82 -23.79
N GLY A 911 -19.30 3.10 -23.84
CA GLY A 911 -19.52 3.93 -22.64
C GLY A 911 -20.60 3.36 -21.71
N ASN A 912 -21.70 2.85 -22.25
CA ASN A 912 -22.73 2.14 -21.48
C ASN A 912 -22.13 0.95 -20.71
N LYS A 913 -21.34 0.09 -21.38
CA LYS A 913 -20.64 -1.03 -20.72
C LYS A 913 -19.62 -0.56 -19.69
N MET A 914 -18.93 0.57 -19.93
CA MET A 914 -17.95 1.12 -18.99
C MET A 914 -18.61 1.63 -17.71
N ALA A 915 -19.78 2.26 -17.80
CA ALA A 915 -20.51 2.81 -16.65
C ALA A 915 -20.97 1.74 -15.63
N ASP A 916 -21.17 0.50 -16.08
CA ASP A 916 -21.46 -0.65 -15.20
C ASP A 916 -20.28 -1.06 -14.28
N PHE A 917 -19.04 -0.71 -14.65
CA PHE A 917 -17.86 -1.07 -13.86
C PHE A 917 -17.58 -0.03 -12.76
N PRO A 918 -17.44 -0.44 -11.48
CA PRO A 918 -17.30 0.49 -10.35
C PRO A 918 -15.85 1.01 -10.19
N MET A 919 -15.23 1.51 -11.26
CA MET A 919 -13.82 1.89 -11.34
C MET A 919 -13.60 3.06 -12.31
N ASP A 920 -12.34 3.45 -12.46
CA ASP A 920 -11.91 4.45 -13.43
C ASP A 920 -12.26 4.03 -14.89
N PRO A 921 -12.77 4.96 -15.73
CA PRO A 921 -13.04 4.71 -17.15
C PRO A 921 -11.90 4.05 -17.94
N ALA A 922 -10.63 4.41 -17.70
CA ALA A 922 -9.48 3.79 -18.37
C ALA A 922 -9.31 2.31 -17.99
N LEU A 923 -9.51 1.97 -16.70
CA LEU A 923 -9.51 0.58 -16.24
C LEU A 923 -10.70 -0.20 -16.82
N ALA A 924 -11.89 0.41 -16.87
CA ALA A 924 -13.10 -0.20 -17.43
C ALA A 924 -12.96 -0.50 -18.93
N LYS A 925 -12.43 0.46 -19.72
CA LYS A 925 -12.11 0.26 -21.14
C LYS A 925 -11.12 -0.88 -21.35
N SER A 926 -10.03 -0.90 -20.57
CA SER A 926 -9.00 -1.94 -20.64
C SER A 926 -9.60 -3.34 -20.38
N LEU A 927 -10.48 -3.48 -19.38
CA LEU A 927 -11.17 -4.73 -19.09
C LEU A 927 -12.09 -5.17 -20.23
N ILE A 928 -12.86 -4.26 -20.83
CA ILE A 928 -13.75 -4.60 -21.95
C ILE A 928 -12.93 -5.08 -23.15
N VAL A 929 -11.88 -4.35 -23.54
CA VAL A 929 -10.98 -4.74 -24.64
C VAL A 929 -10.25 -6.06 -24.36
N SER A 930 -9.95 -6.40 -23.10
CA SER A 930 -9.35 -7.70 -22.76
C SER A 930 -10.27 -8.92 -22.98
N SER A 931 -11.59 -8.71 -23.08
CA SER A 931 -12.54 -9.74 -23.53
C SER A 931 -12.29 -10.10 -25.00
N ASP A 932 -12.03 -9.08 -25.82
CA ASP A 932 -11.87 -9.17 -27.27
C ASP A 932 -10.46 -9.64 -27.65
N LEU A 933 -9.43 -9.25 -26.87
CA LEU A 933 -8.05 -9.75 -26.97
C LEU A 933 -7.83 -11.09 -26.24
N HIS A 934 -8.87 -11.66 -25.64
CA HIS A 934 -8.88 -12.94 -24.91
C HIS A 934 -7.92 -13.04 -23.68
N CYS A 935 -7.48 -11.91 -23.11
CA CYS A 935 -6.55 -11.81 -21.97
C CYS A 935 -7.23 -11.36 -20.65
N SER A 936 -8.54 -11.60 -20.55
CA SER A 936 -9.42 -11.04 -19.52
C SER A 936 -9.18 -11.53 -18.09
N ASP A 937 -8.76 -12.78 -17.86
CA ASP A 937 -8.58 -13.31 -16.50
C ASP A 937 -7.33 -12.70 -15.84
N GLU A 938 -6.23 -12.59 -16.60
CA GLU A 938 -5.02 -11.91 -16.18
C GLU A 938 -5.26 -10.43 -15.95
N LEU A 939 -5.95 -9.74 -16.87
CA LEU A 939 -6.19 -8.31 -16.71
C LEU A 939 -7.19 -8.01 -15.57
N THR A 940 -8.22 -8.84 -15.37
CA THR A 940 -9.11 -8.72 -14.21
C THR A 940 -8.34 -8.89 -12.90
N THR A 941 -7.32 -9.75 -12.88
CA THR A 941 -6.41 -9.91 -11.74
C THR A 941 -5.53 -8.68 -11.53
N ILE A 942 -4.97 -8.08 -12.60
CA ILE A 942 -4.17 -6.85 -12.53
C ILE A 942 -5.01 -5.67 -12.03
N VAL A 943 -6.18 -5.43 -12.61
CA VAL A 943 -7.07 -4.33 -12.22
C VAL A 943 -7.58 -4.49 -10.79
N ALA A 944 -7.83 -5.73 -10.35
CA ALA A 944 -8.15 -6.02 -8.95
C ALA A 944 -6.99 -5.72 -7.98
N MET A 945 -5.74 -5.94 -8.40
CA MET A 945 -4.55 -5.59 -7.62
C MET A 945 -4.27 -4.08 -7.60
N LEU A 946 -4.50 -3.36 -8.71
CA LEU A 946 -4.42 -1.89 -8.77
C LEU A 946 -5.51 -1.22 -7.90
N SER A 947 -6.70 -1.83 -7.81
CA SER A 947 -7.85 -1.32 -7.04
C SER A 947 -7.67 -1.38 -5.50
N VAL A 948 -6.49 -1.73 -5.00
CA VAL A 948 -6.21 -1.95 -3.57
C VAL A 948 -4.95 -1.19 -3.13
N GLN A 949 -4.90 -0.83 -1.85
CA GLN A 949 -3.75 -0.19 -1.21
C GLN A 949 -2.48 -1.06 -1.32
N THR A 950 -1.31 -0.40 -1.28
CA THR A 950 0.02 -0.96 -1.54
C THR A 950 0.23 -2.36 -0.98
N ILE A 951 0.34 -3.34 -1.89
CA ILE A 951 0.42 -4.77 -1.58
C ILE A 951 1.76 -5.16 -0.95
N PHE A 952 2.87 -4.59 -1.43
CA PHE A 952 4.21 -4.80 -0.87
C PHE A 952 4.43 -3.95 0.38
N TYR A 953 4.78 -4.58 1.49
CA TYR A 953 5.20 -3.92 2.72
C TYR A 953 6.73 -3.74 2.73
N ARG A 954 7.22 -2.52 2.95
CA ARG A 954 8.65 -2.20 2.94
C ARG A 954 9.12 -1.67 4.31
N PRO A 955 9.22 -2.53 5.34
CA PRO A 955 9.60 -2.12 6.70
C PRO A 955 10.95 -1.41 6.72
N LYS A 956 11.03 -0.28 7.45
CA LYS A 956 12.19 0.63 7.50
C LYS A 956 13.52 -0.07 7.86
N HIS A 957 13.46 -1.19 8.59
CA HIS A 957 14.64 -1.95 9.04
C HIS A 957 15.05 -3.07 8.06
N LYS A 958 14.09 -3.78 7.45
CA LYS A 958 14.35 -4.92 6.53
C LYS A 958 14.23 -4.56 5.05
N GLN A 959 14.36 -3.29 4.67
CA GLN A 959 14.17 -2.82 3.29
C GLN A 959 14.89 -3.69 2.24
N GLN A 960 16.17 -4.00 2.44
CA GLN A 960 16.96 -4.83 1.51
C GLN A 960 16.41 -6.26 1.38
N GLN A 961 15.89 -6.87 2.46
CA GLN A 961 15.27 -8.19 2.38
C GLN A 961 13.90 -8.14 1.68
N ALA A 962 13.11 -7.10 1.94
CA ALA A 962 11.84 -6.88 1.26
C ALA A 962 12.05 -6.64 -0.25
N ASP A 963 13.05 -5.85 -0.63
CA ASP A 963 13.43 -5.61 -2.03
C ASP A 963 13.93 -6.90 -2.71
N LEU A 964 14.69 -7.74 -2.01
CA LEU A 964 15.15 -9.07 -2.47
C LEU A 964 14.06 -10.15 -2.51
N LYS A 965 13.00 -10.05 -1.69
CA LYS A 965 11.80 -10.88 -1.82
C LYS A 965 10.95 -10.38 -2.99
N LYS A 966 10.77 -9.06 -3.14
CA LYS A 966 10.03 -8.45 -4.26
C LYS A 966 10.66 -8.78 -5.61
N SER A 967 11.99 -8.76 -5.72
CA SER A 967 12.68 -9.01 -6.98
C SER A 967 12.40 -10.40 -7.58
N LYS A 968 12.00 -11.39 -6.76
CA LYS A 968 11.56 -12.72 -7.23
C LYS A 968 10.30 -12.68 -8.09
N PHE A 969 9.45 -11.66 -7.92
CA PHE A 969 8.19 -11.50 -8.67
C PHE A 969 8.34 -10.56 -9.88
N HIS A 970 9.46 -9.83 -9.98
CA HIS A 970 9.69 -8.81 -11.01
C HIS A 970 9.61 -9.40 -12.42
N SER A 971 8.63 -8.94 -13.20
CA SER A 971 8.65 -9.14 -14.65
C SER A 971 9.73 -8.29 -15.31
N THR A 972 10.27 -8.76 -16.43
CA THR A 972 11.11 -7.94 -17.32
C THR A 972 10.30 -6.79 -17.90
N GLN A 973 9.04 -7.06 -18.27
CA GLN A 973 8.13 -6.18 -19.04
C GLN A 973 7.42 -5.10 -18.20
N GLY A 974 7.23 -5.25 -16.88
CA GLY A 974 6.59 -4.18 -16.10
C GLY A 974 6.01 -4.53 -14.74
N ASP A 975 5.59 -3.48 -14.02
CA ASP A 975 4.98 -3.56 -12.69
C ASP A 975 3.61 -4.26 -12.73
N HIS A 976 2.79 -4.03 -13.77
CA HIS A 976 1.48 -4.68 -13.92
C HIS A 976 1.60 -6.22 -13.94
N LEU A 977 2.56 -6.75 -14.71
CA LEU A 977 2.84 -8.19 -14.75
C LEU A 977 3.54 -8.68 -13.47
N THR A 978 4.27 -7.81 -12.77
CA THR A 978 4.82 -8.10 -11.42
C THR A 978 3.70 -8.26 -10.38
N LEU A 979 2.61 -7.50 -10.47
CA LEU A 979 1.41 -7.69 -9.64
C LEU A 979 0.72 -9.03 -9.98
N LEU A 980 0.54 -9.35 -11.27
CA LEU A 980 0.00 -10.63 -11.73
C LEU A 980 0.80 -11.83 -11.18
N ASN A 981 2.12 -11.80 -11.33
CA ASN A 981 3.03 -12.83 -10.78
C ASN A 981 2.87 -12.99 -9.26
N THR A 982 2.71 -11.89 -8.54
CA THR A 982 2.55 -11.88 -7.09
C THR A 982 1.22 -12.51 -6.66
N TYR A 983 0.12 -12.21 -7.37
CA TYR A 983 -1.19 -12.83 -7.10
C TYR A 983 -1.18 -14.33 -7.43
N ASN A 984 -0.62 -14.69 -8.59
CA ASN A 984 -0.57 -16.09 -9.04
C ASN A 984 0.29 -16.95 -8.12
N ALA A 985 1.44 -16.44 -7.65
CA ALA A 985 2.27 -17.14 -6.67
C ALA A 985 1.56 -17.31 -5.31
N TRP A 986 0.76 -16.32 -4.87
CA TRP A 986 -0.07 -16.46 -3.66
C TRP A 986 -1.18 -17.51 -3.81
N ALA A 987 -1.86 -17.52 -4.97
CA ALA A 987 -2.90 -18.51 -5.28
C ALA A 987 -2.34 -19.94 -5.39
N GLN A 988 -1.11 -20.10 -5.88
CA GLN A 988 -0.38 -21.38 -5.91
C GLN A 988 0.07 -21.88 -4.53
N ASN A 989 0.10 -21.01 -3.51
CA ASN A 989 0.44 -21.34 -2.13
C ASN A 989 -0.82 -21.34 -1.23
N ASP A 990 -1.93 -21.86 -1.76
CA ASP A 990 -3.24 -22.01 -1.09
C ASP A 990 -3.76 -20.75 -0.37
N TYR A 991 -3.41 -19.57 -0.89
CA TYR A 991 -3.73 -18.28 -0.28
C TYR A 991 -3.16 -18.09 1.14
N SER A 992 -2.08 -18.81 1.47
CA SER A 992 -1.50 -18.88 2.82
C SER A 992 -1.05 -17.52 3.36
N ARG A 993 -1.28 -17.32 4.66
CA ARG A 993 -0.82 -16.15 5.42
C ARG A 993 0.69 -16.17 5.69
N THR A 994 1.27 -17.32 6.02
CA THR A 994 2.72 -17.42 6.32
C THR A 994 3.55 -17.02 5.11
N TRP A 995 3.12 -17.46 3.92
CA TRP A 995 3.72 -17.07 2.64
C TRP A 995 3.68 -15.55 2.41
N CYS A 996 2.59 -14.86 2.80
CA CYS A 996 2.52 -13.40 2.72
C CYS A 996 3.53 -12.74 3.67
N GLU A 997 3.59 -13.19 4.93
CA GLU A 997 4.49 -12.65 5.95
C GLU A 997 5.96 -12.85 5.58
N GLU A 998 6.34 -14.04 5.11
CA GLU A 998 7.69 -14.35 4.63
C GLU A 998 8.13 -13.48 3.44
N ASN A 999 7.22 -13.12 2.54
CA ASN A 999 7.52 -12.37 1.32
C ASN A 999 7.26 -10.87 1.42
N TYR A 1000 6.94 -10.37 2.64
CA TYR A 1000 6.62 -8.97 2.92
C TYR A 1000 5.42 -8.44 2.12
N ILE A 1001 4.35 -9.24 2.03
CA ILE A 1001 3.12 -8.90 1.32
C ILE A 1001 1.95 -8.79 2.30
N GLN A 1002 1.07 -7.81 2.09
CA GLN A 1002 -0.09 -7.57 2.96
C GLN A 1002 -1.24 -8.54 2.63
N GLU A 1003 -1.44 -9.55 3.48
CA GLU A 1003 -2.54 -10.53 3.39
C GLU A 1003 -3.93 -9.87 3.25
N ARG A 1004 -4.21 -8.82 4.05
CA ARG A 1004 -5.47 -8.06 4.01
C ARG A 1004 -5.70 -7.40 2.64
N SER A 1005 -4.64 -6.95 1.97
CA SER A 1005 -4.71 -6.36 0.63
C SER A 1005 -4.93 -7.42 -0.44
N LEU A 1006 -4.21 -8.55 -0.38
CA LEU A 1006 -4.41 -9.67 -1.31
C LEU A 1006 -5.81 -10.30 -1.21
N LYS A 1007 -6.34 -10.49 0.01
CA LYS A 1007 -7.73 -10.93 0.22
C LYS A 1007 -8.72 -9.97 -0.42
N ARG A 1008 -8.58 -8.67 -0.17
CA ARG A 1008 -9.41 -7.64 -0.82
C ARG A 1008 -9.29 -7.65 -2.34
N ALA A 1009 -8.09 -7.88 -2.90
CA ALA A 1009 -7.90 -8.00 -4.35
C ALA A 1009 -8.63 -9.24 -4.91
N ARG A 1010 -8.61 -10.38 -4.21
CA ARG A 1010 -9.42 -11.56 -4.56
C ARG A 1010 -10.92 -11.24 -4.54
N ASP A 1011 -11.39 -10.47 -3.55
CA ASP A 1011 -12.79 -10.04 -3.47
C ASP A 1011 -13.17 -9.10 -4.64
N VAL A 1012 -12.29 -8.16 -5.01
CA VAL A 1012 -12.47 -7.31 -6.20
C VAL A 1012 -12.53 -8.16 -7.47
N ARG A 1013 -11.56 -9.06 -7.69
CA ARG A 1013 -11.49 -9.98 -8.84
C ARG A 1013 -12.76 -10.80 -8.97
N ASN A 1014 -13.25 -11.36 -7.86
CA ASN A 1014 -14.50 -12.12 -7.81
C ASN A 1014 -15.74 -11.26 -8.13
N GLN A 1015 -15.77 -10.00 -7.69
CA GLN A 1015 -16.85 -9.07 -8.04
C GLN A 1015 -16.82 -8.71 -9.55
N LEU A 1016 -15.64 -8.49 -10.12
CA LEU A 1016 -15.48 -8.19 -11.55
C LEU A 1016 -15.87 -9.38 -12.41
N ILE A 1017 -15.46 -10.61 -12.07
CA ILE A 1017 -15.88 -11.83 -12.79
C ILE A 1017 -17.41 -12.00 -12.76
N LYS A 1018 -18.08 -11.69 -11.64
CA LYS A 1018 -19.56 -11.68 -11.58
C LYS A 1018 -20.18 -10.65 -12.52
N ILE A 1019 -19.54 -9.49 -12.74
CA ILE A 1019 -19.98 -8.47 -13.71
C ILE A 1019 -19.77 -8.99 -15.15
N PHE A 1020 -18.59 -9.53 -15.49
CA PHE A 1020 -18.32 -10.16 -16.79
C PHE A 1020 -19.38 -11.23 -17.14
N LEU A 1021 -19.68 -12.13 -16.20
CA LEU A 1021 -20.68 -13.18 -16.37
C LEU A 1021 -22.11 -12.61 -16.54
N LYS A 1022 -22.50 -11.59 -15.75
CA LYS A 1022 -23.80 -10.91 -15.89
C LYS A 1022 -24.01 -10.35 -17.31
N TYR A 1023 -22.95 -9.78 -17.90
CA TYR A 1023 -22.99 -9.14 -19.23
C TYR A 1023 -22.53 -10.05 -20.37
N LYS A 1024 -22.41 -11.36 -20.14
CA LYS A 1024 -22.00 -12.38 -21.14
C LYS A 1024 -20.65 -12.10 -21.81
N HIS A 1025 -19.74 -11.41 -21.13
CA HIS A 1025 -18.36 -11.26 -21.60
C HIS A 1025 -17.57 -12.57 -21.39
N SER A 1026 -16.75 -12.94 -22.37
CA SER A 1026 -15.96 -14.17 -22.36
C SER A 1026 -14.77 -14.02 -21.43
N VAL A 1027 -14.76 -14.77 -20.31
CA VAL A 1027 -13.59 -14.86 -19.43
C VAL A 1027 -12.65 -15.93 -19.96
N SER A 1028 -11.56 -15.50 -20.59
CA SER A 1028 -10.46 -16.34 -21.09
C SER A 1028 -9.10 -15.84 -20.59
N SER A 1029 -8.12 -16.74 -20.66
CA SER A 1029 -6.72 -16.52 -20.29
C SER A 1029 -5.83 -16.53 -21.54
N CYS A 1030 -4.82 -15.65 -21.60
CA CYS A 1030 -3.80 -15.63 -22.66
C CYS A 1030 -2.54 -16.46 -22.33
N GLY A 1031 -2.47 -17.04 -21.13
CA GLY A 1031 -1.48 -18.05 -20.73
C GLY A 1031 -0.06 -17.52 -20.55
N ARG A 1032 0.70 -17.41 -21.65
CA ARG A 1032 2.07 -16.84 -21.67
C ARG A 1032 2.23 -15.68 -22.66
N ASP A 1033 1.19 -15.37 -23.43
CA ASP A 1033 1.16 -14.23 -24.33
C ASP A 1033 0.82 -12.96 -23.53
N TYR A 1034 1.84 -12.42 -22.86
CA TYR A 1034 1.71 -11.21 -22.04
C TYR A 1034 1.50 -9.94 -22.88
N ASP A 1035 1.70 -10.00 -24.19
CA ASP A 1035 1.71 -8.82 -25.05
C ASP A 1035 0.28 -8.36 -25.35
N ARG A 1036 -0.67 -9.29 -25.43
CA ARG A 1036 -2.12 -8.96 -25.36
C ARG A 1036 -2.51 -8.20 -24.09
N ILE A 1037 -1.82 -8.44 -22.96
CA ILE A 1037 -2.05 -7.69 -21.72
C ILE A 1037 -1.44 -6.28 -21.83
N ARG A 1038 -0.24 -6.17 -22.44
CA ARG A 1038 0.40 -4.86 -22.73
C ARG A 1038 -0.50 -4.00 -23.63
N VAL A 1039 -1.01 -4.56 -24.74
CA VAL A 1039 -1.95 -3.91 -25.67
C VAL A 1039 -3.29 -3.56 -25.00
N ALA A 1040 -3.87 -4.47 -24.20
CA ALA A 1040 -5.10 -4.18 -23.47
C ALA A 1040 -4.94 -3.01 -22.47
N LEU A 1041 -3.79 -2.93 -21.78
CA LEU A 1041 -3.45 -1.79 -20.91
C LEU A 1041 -3.25 -0.49 -21.69
N CYS A 1042 -2.63 -0.53 -22.89
CA CYS A 1042 -2.58 0.64 -23.77
C CYS A 1042 -3.99 1.18 -24.08
N SER A 1043 -5.00 0.33 -24.21
CA SER A 1043 -6.34 0.79 -24.61
C SER A 1043 -7.01 1.78 -23.65
N GLY A 1044 -6.75 1.66 -22.35
CA GLY A 1044 -7.13 2.66 -21.35
C GLY A 1044 -6.06 3.72 -21.12
N PHE A 1045 -4.77 3.32 -21.08
CA PHE A 1045 -3.68 4.17 -20.60
C PHE A 1045 -2.82 4.81 -21.72
N PHE A 1046 -3.30 4.85 -22.97
CA PHE A 1046 -2.61 5.53 -24.08
C PHE A 1046 -2.31 7.01 -23.80
N LYS A 1047 -3.20 7.70 -23.08
CA LYS A 1047 -3.00 9.08 -22.57
C LYS A 1047 -1.85 9.17 -21.54
N ASN A 1048 -1.66 8.11 -20.76
CA ASN A 1048 -0.64 8.00 -19.71
C ASN A 1048 0.65 7.34 -20.25
N SER A 1049 1.15 7.88 -21.37
CA SER A 1049 2.33 7.38 -22.08
C SER A 1049 3.50 8.36 -22.00
N ALA A 1050 4.72 7.82 -21.94
CA ALA A 1050 5.94 8.60 -21.87
C ALA A 1050 7.08 8.01 -22.72
N LYS A 1051 7.86 8.90 -23.33
CA LYS A 1051 9.07 8.62 -24.12
C LYS A 1051 10.30 9.00 -23.30
N ARG A 1052 11.32 8.16 -23.26
CA ARG A 1052 12.55 8.40 -22.50
C ARG A 1052 13.33 9.58 -23.09
N ASP A 1053 13.78 10.50 -22.24
CA ASP A 1053 14.63 11.60 -22.70
C ASP A 1053 16.08 11.11 -22.88
N SER A 1054 16.72 11.58 -23.95
CA SER A 1054 18.15 11.35 -24.22
C SER A 1054 19.06 12.43 -23.61
N SER A 1055 18.50 13.55 -23.15
CA SER A 1055 19.24 14.71 -22.62
C SER A 1055 19.48 14.67 -21.10
N GLU A 1056 18.53 14.18 -20.31
CA GLU A 1056 18.71 13.93 -18.86
C GLU A 1056 18.69 12.41 -18.56
N PRO A 1057 19.74 11.84 -17.93
CA PRO A 1057 19.83 10.40 -17.72
C PRO A 1057 18.82 9.91 -16.67
N GLY A 1058 17.72 9.32 -17.15
CA GLY A 1058 16.65 8.74 -16.32
C GLY A 1058 15.38 9.56 -16.24
N ALA A 1059 15.32 10.70 -16.95
CA ALA A 1059 14.08 11.41 -17.22
C ALA A 1059 13.31 10.77 -18.40
N PHE A 1060 12.01 10.99 -18.40
CA PHE A 1060 11.08 10.69 -19.49
C PHE A 1060 10.23 11.95 -19.73
N LYS A 1061 9.59 12.03 -20.89
CA LYS A 1061 8.64 13.09 -21.26
C LYS A 1061 7.29 12.48 -21.58
N THR A 1062 6.22 13.09 -21.08
CA THR A 1062 4.84 12.72 -21.44
C THR A 1062 4.59 13.00 -22.93
N LEU A 1063 3.91 12.10 -23.64
CA LEU A 1063 3.68 12.27 -25.10
C LEU A 1063 2.74 13.45 -25.46
N ILE A 1064 2.13 14.10 -24.45
CA ILE A 1064 1.10 15.13 -24.64
C ILE A 1064 1.64 16.54 -24.38
N GLU A 1065 2.37 16.75 -23.28
CA GLU A 1065 2.86 18.08 -22.87
C GLU A 1065 4.40 18.19 -22.84
N ASP A 1066 5.14 17.14 -23.22
CA ASP A 1066 6.61 17.04 -23.08
C ASP A 1066 7.13 17.21 -21.63
N THR A 1067 6.25 17.05 -20.63
CA THR A 1067 6.53 17.29 -19.20
C THR A 1067 7.55 16.28 -18.66
N PRO A 1068 8.62 16.73 -17.97
CA PRO A 1068 9.72 15.87 -17.53
C PRO A 1068 9.36 15.06 -16.27
N VAL A 1069 8.99 13.79 -16.48
CA VAL A 1069 8.58 12.83 -15.46
C VAL A 1069 9.66 11.76 -15.22
N TYR A 1070 9.73 11.22 -14.01
CA TYR A 1070 10.76 10.26 -13.61
C TYR A 1070 10.14 8.91 -13.21
N MET A 1071 10.87 7.81 -13.34
CA MET A 1071 10.38 6.50 -12.91
C MET A 1071 10.47 6.34 -11.39
N HIS A 1072 9.37 5.95 -10.72
CA HIS A 1072 9.38 5.79 -9.26
C HIS A 1072 10.37 4.68 -8.82
N PRO A 1073 11.21 4.90 -7.78
CA PRO A 1073 12.22 3.92 -7.34
C PRO A 1073 11.69 2.55 -6.87
N SER A 1074 10.38 2.40 -6.68
CA SER A 1074 9.76 1.10 -6.38
C SER A 1074 9.49 0.22 -7.60
N SER A 1075 9.63 0.75 -8.82
CA SER A 1075 9.28 0.04 -10.06
C SER A 1075 10.26 -1.09 -10.37
N CYS A 1076 9.77 -2.21 -10.88
CA CYS A 1076 10.63 -3.28 -11.40
C CYS A 1076 11.41 -2.88 -12.67
N LEU A 1077 11.07 -1.74 -13.28
CA LEU A 1077 11.78 -1.17 -14.42
C LEU A 1077 12.87 -0.15 -14.02
N PHE A 1078 12.97 0.22 -12.73
CA PHE A 1078 13.91 1.26 -12.29
C PHE A 1078 15.36 0.88 -12.62
N GLY A 1079 16.05 1.76 -13.36
CA GLY A 1079 17.42 1.54 -13.85
C GLY A 1079 17.54 0.68 -15.12
N LYS A 1080 16.45 0.08 -15.64
CA LYS A 1080 16.45 -0.58 -16.95
C LYS A 1080 16.38 0.45 -18.08
N ARG A 1081 16.85 0.06 -19.27
CA ARG A 1081 16.67 0.85 -20.51
C ARG A 1081 15.35 0.45 -21.17
N SER A 1082 14.36 1.33 -21.09
CA SER A 1082 13.09 1.27 -21.84
C SER A 1082 12.90 2.60 -22.54
N GLU A 1083 12.35 2.62 -23.75
CA GLU A 1083 12.22 3.85 -24.55
C GLU A 1083 10.82 4.43 -24.48
N TYR A 1084 9.79 3.62 -24.75
CA TYR A 1084 8.40 3.98 -24.50
C TYR A 1084 7.83 3.18 -23.33
N VAL A 1085 7.05 3.84 -22.47
CA VAL A 1085 6.38 3.24 -21.32
C VAL A 1085 4.97 3.81 -21.15
N ILE A 1086 4.07 2.99 -20.59
CA ILE A 1086 2.82 3.47 -19.98
C ILE A 1086 2.94 3.43 -18.45
N TYR A 1087 2.25 4.34 -17.78
CA TYR A 1087 2.17 4.41 -16.32
C TYR A 1087 0.71 4.42 -15.86
N HIS A 1088 0.44 3.86 -14.68
CA HIS A 1088 -0.92 3.88 -14.13
C HIS A 1088 -1.29 5.28 -13.63
N THR A 1089 -0.42 5.88 -12.81
CA THR A 1089 -0.61 7.20 -12.19
C THR A 1089 0.70 7.99 -12.11
N LEU A 1090 0.59 9.32 -12.09
CA LEU A 1090 1.69 10.23 -11.71
C LEU A 1090 1.56 10.60 -10.24
N LEU A 1091 2.68 10.65 -9.53
CA LEU A 1091 2.78 11.05 -8.13
C LEU A 1091 3.68 12.27 -8.00
N LEU A 1092 3.10 13.43 -7.70
CA LEU A 1092 3.85 14.64 -7.37
C LEU A 1092 4.42 14.54 -5.95
N THR A 1093 5.73 14.68 -5.81
CA THR A 1093 6.43 14.72 -4.51
C THR A 1093 7.45 15.86 -4.49
N THR A 1094 8.76 15.57 -4.47
CA THR A 1094 9.83 16.52 -4.79
C THR A 1094 10.11 16.60 -6.30
N LYS A 1095 9.72 15.54 -7.03
CA LYS A 1095 9.65 15.43 -8.48
C LYS A 1095 8.36 14.68 -8.85
N GLU A 1096 7.99 14.74 -10.12
CA GLU A 1096 6.89 13.94 -10.68
C GLU A 1096 7.37 12.51 -10.95
N TYR A 1097 6.73 11.53 -10.32
CA TYR A 1097 7.08 10.12 -10.45
C TYR A 1097 5.97 9.29 -11.09
N MET A 1098 6.28 8.64 -12.22
CA MET A 1098 5.46 7.60 -12.83
C MET A 1098 5.39 6.36 -11.91
N HIS A 1099 4.17 5.92 -11.59
CA HIS A 1099 3.89 4.78 -10.74
C HIS A 1099 3.20 3.64 -11.51
N CYS A 1100 3.53 2.40 -11.15
CA CYS A 1100 3.16 1.16 -11.87
C CYS A 1100 3.40 1.27 -13.39
N VAL A 1101 4.66 1.07 -13.79
CA VAL A 1101 5.14 1.34 -15.16
C VAL A 1101 5.28 0.04 -15.95
N THR A 1102 5.01 0.06 -17.26
CA THR A 1102 5.12 -1.10 -18.17
C THR A 1102 5.71 -0.67 -19.51
N THR A 1103 6.59 -1.51 -20.08
CA THR A 1103 7.21 -1.27 -21.38
C THR A 1103 6.21 -1.48 -22.50
N ILE A 1104 6.20 -0.59 -23.48
CA ILE A 1104 5.31 -0.68 -24.64
C ILE A 1104 6.08 -0.43 -25.94
N GLU A 1105 5.55 -0.97 -27.03
CA GLU A 1105 6.02 -0.67 -28.38
C GLU A 1105 5.16 0.46 -28.99
N PRO A 1106 5.75 1.37 -29.79
CA PRO A 1106 5.07 2.57 -30.28
C PRO A 1106 3.89 2.27 -31.21
N GLN A 1107 3.92 1.12 -31.90
CA GLN A 1107 2.89 0.72 -32.87
C GLN A 1107 1.50 0.60 -32.24
N TRP A 1108 1.38 0.01 -31.05
CA TRP A 1108 0.07 -0.23 -30.43
C TRP A 1108 -0.63 1.05 -29.99
N LEU A 1109 0.10 2.15 -29.73
CA LEU A 1109 -0.53 3.43 -29.43
C LEU A 1109 -1.32 3.95 -30.64
N ILE A 1110 -0.82 3.70 -31.86
CA ILE A 1110 -1.47 4.07 -33.12
C ILE A 1110 -2.61 3.08 -33.43
N GLU A 1111 -2.40 1.78 -33.26
CA GLU A 1111 -3.43 0.75 -33.52
C GLU A 1111 -4.65 0.88 -32.60
N VAL A 1112 -4.42 1.21 -31.33
CA VAL A 1112 -5.45 1.17 -30.28
C VAL A 1112 -6.10 2.55 -30.03
N ALA A 1113 -5.43 3.65 -30.40
CA ALA A 1113 -5.96 5.00 -30.32
C ALA A 1113 -5.69 5.83 -31.62
N PRO A 1114 -6.11 5.36 -32.81
CA PRO A 1114 -5.83 6.02 -34.09
C PRO A 1114 -6.46 7.41 -34.25
N THR A 1115 -7.48 7.73 -33.44
CA THR A 1115 -8.09 9.07 -33.37
C THR A 1115 -7.27 10.06 -32.53
N PHE A 1116 -6.33 9.58 -31.71
CA PHE A 1116 -5.51 10.39 -30.81
C PHE A 1116 -4.03 10.39 -31.19
N PHE A 1117 -3.54 9.34 -31.85
CA PHE A 1117 -2.15 9.22 -32.28
C PHE A 1117 -2.03 8.95 -33.79
N LYS A 1118 -1.14 9.71 -34.43
CA LYS A 1118 -0.76 9.58 -35.84
C LYS A 1118 0.75 9.35 -35.98
N VAL A 1119 1.17 8.77 -37.10
CA VAL A 1119 2.59 8.70 -37.46
C VAL A 1119 3.13 10.12 -37.65
N GLY A 1120 4.26 10.43 -37.03
CA GLY A 1120 4.87 11.76 -37.07
C GLY A 1120 5.66 12.02 -38.35
N ASP A 1121 5.43 13.17 -38.97
CA ASP A 1121 6.28 13.66 -40.07
C ASP A 1121 7.68 13.97 -39.53
N GLY A 1122 8.70 13.27 -40.04
CA GLY A 1122 10.10 13.37 -39.60
C GLY A 1122 10.76 14.75 -39.74
N GLN A 1123 10.03 15.77 -40.18
CA GLN A 1123 10.50 17.14 -40.32
C GLN A 1123 10.87 17.81 -38.97
N LYS A 1124 10.18 17.46 -37.86
CA LYS A 1124 10.45 18.07 -36.54
C LYS A 1124 11.89 17.89 -36.05
N LYS A 1125 12.60 16.82 -36.47
CA LYS A 1125 14.02 16.61 -36.13
C LYS A 1125 14.96 17.73 -36.61
N LYS A 1126 14.51 18.64 -37.49
CA LYS A 1126 15.29 19.81 -37.97
C LYS A 1126 15.36 20.99 -36.99
N SER A 1127 14.54 21.08 -35.95
CA SER A 1127 14.54 22.21 -35.00
C SER A 1127 15.47 22.03 -33.79
N GLY A 1128 15.94 20.81 -33.54
CA GLY A 1128 16.77 20.47 -32.38
C GLY A 1128 18.17 21.09 -32.47
N LYS A 1129 18.43 22.14 -31.66
CA LYS A 1129 19.76 22.73 -31.52
C LYS A 1129 20.71 21.77 -30.79
N ILE A 1130 21.50 21.01 -31.56
CA ILE A 1130 22.56 20.15 -31.01
C ILE A 1130 23.64 21.03 -30.37
N VAL A 1131 23.65 21.10 -29.04
CA VAL A 1131 24.70 21.78 -28.27
C VAL A 1131 25.93 20.89 -28.24
N SER A 1132 27.04 21.33 -28.84
CA SER A 1132 28.29 20.58 -28.81
C SER A 1132 28.89 20.56 -27.41
N LEU A 1133 29.29 19.37 -26.95
CA LEU A 1133 30.08 19.21 -25.73
C LEU A 1133 31.38 19.98 -25.86
N LYS A 1134 31.49 21.12 -25.15
CA LYS A 1134 32.72 21.91 -25.07
C LYS A 1134 33.85 21.02 -24.53
N ARG A 1135 34.78 20.61 -25.41
CA ARG A 1135 36.05 20.01 -24.99
C ARG A 1135 36.75 20.99 -24.05
N ASN A 1136 36.88 20.62 -22.77
CA ASN A 1136 37.71 21.37 -21.83
C ASN A 1136 39.13 21.47 -22.39
N GLY A 1137 39.59 22.69 -22.62
CA GLY A 1137 40.85 22.94 -23.33
C GLY A 1137 42.05 22.44 -22.54
N HIS A 1138 42.69 21.37 -22.99
CA HIS A 1138 44.06 21.08 -22.61
C HIS A 1138 44.93 22.26 -23.08
N LYS A 1139 45.40 23.08 -22.13
CA LYS A 1139 46.46 24.06 -22.38
C LYS A 1139 47.71 23.33 -22.83
N ARG A 1140 47.94 23.25 -24.15
CA ARG A 1140 49.28 22.98 -24.69
C ARG A 1140 50.16 24.16 -24.31
N LEU A 1141 51.08 23.93 -23.39
CA LEU A 1141 52.26 24.77 -23.26
C LEU A 1141 53.10 24.58 -24.54
N ALA A 1142 53.40 25.68 -25.22
CA ALA A 1142 54.39 25.77 -26.29
C ALA A 1142 55.25 27.02 -26.00
N PRO A 1143 56.57 27.00 -26.26
CA PRO A 1143 57.49 27.98 -25.69
C PRO A 1143 57.74 29.22 -26.57
N ARG A 1144 58.13 30.30 -25.89
CA ARG A 1144 58.44 31.66 -26.38
C ARG A 1144 57.23 32.48 -26.79
#